data_AF-A0A924DED6-F1
#
_entry.id   AF-A0A924DED6-F1
#
_cell.length_a   1.000
_cell.length_b   1.000
_cell.length_c   1.000
_cell.angle_alpha   90.00
_cell.angle_beta   90.00
_cell.angle_gamma   90.00
#
_symmetry.space_group_name_H-M   'P 1'
#
loop_
_entity.id
_entity.type
_entity.pdbx_description
1 polymer ?
#
loop_
_entity_poly.entity_id
_entity_poly.type
_entity_poly.pdbx_seq_one_letter_code
_entity_poly.pdbx_strand_id
1 'polypeptide(L)'
;MAEQNGLSCLYFVGIAGIGVSALAQIAQARGHRIVGADPGADPIQVPAIARLLEGGATIYRTHEAENLPEDCELLIYTAAARNGNPEMEAAKERGIRVISRADYLGELMNSHSGLKIAVSGTHGKTTTTAMIGHLLKQTQPNLPTVFVGAEVAQLGGNLVIGSAETPFVAEACEAYDSFLSLSPDVFVITNIEADHLDHYKDEAGVDNAFCKFVYDNPRPGSRLVGCSDDPGVRRLIMEDWGKAGELPEQWIFSFEHEQGVDFWVKVLSEASPSRFIIDDFDTLQEYTLLLPGRHNIVNAVCAIIALYPLFPNVEGRKKLVTALATFTGAERRLETLADVNGITIIDDYAHHPTEIRATLAALRAAYPEKRLTVVFQPHLYSRTRDFLPQFAEELSKADRLIVTDIYPARELPIPGITSEAIVALARECNSSLRADYVAEKFEVPTLLLPTLTSGDLVVFMGAGSIREPGEILAAEIKTKSSLTSPLQGEKEQVRLNPFLASSLHKGKSGSENEEETMPSLSVCVLMGGFSAEREVSLSGGRQVMAALNRDRYQVSELDLRDLSDLLTLRENKPDLILPILHGRGGEDGVLQGLLDWMGLAYVGSGSLASSLAMNKVAAKDRFRQNGIPVIPGETVSRFEFTEGTAAELLTRLSCPLFVKPNAEGSTFGATLVHSSETLQEAIAFALNYDETALVETYIKGMEITCGVLEDPETGKPFALPLIEIVPKAEVYDYESKYAPGGSEHIIPARLSQKVTEQAQRIAVECHTLLGCRDLSRTDLIVREDELFVLETNTLPGMTPTSLLPEAAKAVGYSFSDLLDCLIQSALRRTSINANPK
;
A
#
# COMPACT_ATOMS: atom_id res chain seq x y z
N MET A 1 18.26 -17.43 32.57
CA MET A 1 19.28 -16.96 31.62
C MET A 1 20.19 -18.14 31.34
N ALA A 2 19.85 -18.96 30.35
CA ALA A 2 20.67 -20.07 29.88
C ALA A 2 21.37 -19.61 28.59
N GLU A 3 22.64 -19.94 28.47
CA GLU A 3 23.56 -19.59 27.39
C GLU A 3 23.00 -19.94 26.00
N GLN A 4 22.79 -18.92 25.16
CA GLN A 4 22.58 -19.07 23.70
C GLN A 4 23.96 -19.27 23.03
N ASN A 5 24.56 -20.44 23.20
CA ASN A 5 25.71 -20.84 22.39
C ASN A 5 25.20 -21.68 21.20
N GLY A 6 25.26 -21.13 19.98
CA GLY A 6 25.32 -21.94 18.75
C GLY A 6 24.53 -21.53 17.51
N LEU A 7 23.89 -20.35 17.43
CA LEU A 7 23.11 -19.96 16.24
C LEU A 7 23.54 -18.60 15.70
N SER A 8 23.76 -18.53 14.38
CA SER A 8 24.33 -17.37 13.69
C SER A 8 23.35 -16.21 13.55
N CYS A 9 23.88 -14.97 13.57
CA CYS A 9 23.12 -13.77 13.26
C CYS A 9 23.02 -13.59 11.75
N LEU A 10 21.79 -13.46 11.25
CA LEU A 10 21.49 -13.21 9.84
C LEU A 10 20.88 -11.82 9.68
N TYR A 11 21.37 -11.06 8.72
CA TYR A 11 20.88 -9.71 8.40
C TYR A 11 20.05 -9.74 7.12
N PHE A 12 18.86 -9.12 7.13
CA PHE A 12 17.98 -9.04 5.96
C PHE A 12 17.78 -7.59 5.51
N VAL A 13 18.26 -7.24 4.31
CA VAL A 13 18.01 -5.95 3.66
C VAL A 13 16.72 -6.04 2.84
N GLY A 14 15.78 -5.14 3.12
CA GLY A 14 14.44 -5.18 2.55
C GLY A 14 13.55 -6.24 3.22
N ILE A 15 13.66 -6.36 4.56
CA ILE A 15 12.99 -7.41 5.34
C ILE A 15 11.46 -7.35 5.27
N ALA A 16 10.83 -6.24 4.89
CA ALA A 16 9.37 -6.13 4.77
C ALA A 16 8.82 -6.74 3.47
N GLY A 17 9.67 -7.03 2.48
CA GLY A 17 9.23 -7.70 1.26
C GLY A 17 8.61 -9.07 1.55
N ILE A 18 7.51 -9.40 0.88
CA ILE A 18 6.72 -10.63 1.09
C ILE A 18 7.58 -11.92 1.07
N GLY A 19 8.56 -11.98 0.16
CA GLY A 19 9.47 -13.11 0.08
C GLY A 19 10.62 -13.08 1.09
N VAL A 20 11.12 -11.89 1.46
CA VAL A 20 12.26 -11.75 2.39
C VAL A 20 11.79 -12.00 3.82
N SER A 21 10.66 -11.40 4.22
CA SER A 21 10.04 -11.62 5.52
C SER A 21 9.69 -13.09 5.77
N ALA A 22 9.27 -13.82 4.74
CA ALA A 22 9.01 -15.26 4.85
C ALA A 22 10.31 -16.06 5.09
N LEU A 23 11.41 -15.74 4.39
CA LEU A 23 12.70 -16.38 4.64
C LEU A 23 13.27 -16.06 6.03
N ALA A 24 13.11 -14.81 6.49
CA ALA A 24 13.48 -14.40 7.83
C ALA A 24 12.69 -15.18 8.91
N GLN A 25 11.39 -15.44 8.70
CA GLN A 25 10.58 -16.25 9.61
C GLN A 25 11.05 -17.70 9.65
N ILE A 26 11.41 -18.31 8.52
CA ILE A 26 12.00 -19.66 8.49
C ILE A 26 13.32 -19.69 9.28
N ALA A 27 14.18 -18.70 9.05
CA ALA A 27 15.46 -18.60 9.75
C ALA A 27 15.27 -18.46 11.27
N GLN A 28 14.32 -17.63 11.69
CA GLN A 28 13.97 -17.45 13.09
C GLN A 28 13.43 -18.73 13.72
N ALA A 29 12.56 -19.45 13.01
CA ALA A 29 12.02 -20.74 13.46
C ALA A 29 13.10 -21.83 13.57
N ARG A 30 14.17 -21.73 12.77
CA ARG A 30 15.38 -22.57 12.88
C ARG A 30 16.35 -22.07 13.98
N GLY A 31 15.99 -21.00 14.68
CA GLY A 31 16.67 -20.46 15.85
C GLY A 31 17.76 -19.41 15.57
N HIS A 32 17.91 -18.96 14.33
CA HIS A 32 18.83 -17.87 14.00
C HIS A 32 18.39 -16.55 14.65
N ARG A 33 19.37 -15.73 15.04
CA ARG A 33 19.09 -14.35 15.45
C ARG A 33 18.86 -13.52 14.20
N ILE A 34 17.69 -12.91 14.11
CA ILE A 34 17.29 -12.14 12.93
C ILE A 34 17.48 -10.66 13.20
N VAL A 35 18.20 -10.01 12.29
CA VAL A 35 18.28 -8.56 12.19
C VAL A 35 17.91 -8.16 10.77
N GLY A 36 17.34 -6.99 10.56
CA GLY A 36 17.12 -6.49 9.21
C GLY A 36 16.69 -5.04 9.17
N ALA A 37 16.62 -4.49 7.97
CA ALA A 37 16.19 -3.12 7.73
C ALA A 37 15.26 -3.04 6.53
N ASP A 38 14.21 -2.23 6.66
CA ASP A 38 13.34 -1.84 5.56
C ASP A 38 12.56 -0.57 5.93
N PRO A 39 12.59 0.50 5.11
CA PRO A 39 11.76 1.70 5.33
C PRO A 39 10.27 1.41 5.49
N GLY A 40 9.78 0.38 4.79
CA GLY A 40 8.41 -0.10 4.84
C GLY A 40 8.14 -1.14 5.93
N ALA A 41 9.07 -1.42 6.85
CA ALA A 41 8.86 -2.37 7.96
C ALA A 41 7.94 -1.79 9.06
N ASP A 42 6.69 -1.51 8.71
CA ASP A 42 5.64 -1.18 9.66
C ASP A 42 4.92 -2.47 10.12
N PRO A 43 5.00 -2.86 11.41
CA PRO A 43 4.35 -4.07 11.91
C PRO A 43 2.83 -4.06 11.81
N ILE A 44 2.20 -2.88 11.68
CA ILE A 44 0.74 -2.76 11.53
C ILE A 44 0.34 -3.06 10.08
N GLN A 45 1.13 -2.59 9.11
CA GLN A 45 0.85 -2.77 7.68
C GLN A 45 1.37 -4.10 7.14
N VAL A 46 2.43 -4.65 7.74
CA VAL A 46 3.08 -5.88 7.31
C VAL A 46 3.04 -6.92 8.43
N PRO A 47 2.01 -7.80 8.47
CA PRO A 47 1.85 -8.80 9.54
C PRO A 47 3.07 -9.71 9.73
N ALA A 48 3.85 -9.95 8.68
CA ALA A 48 5.09 -10.70 8.76
C ALA A 48 6.16 -10.01 9.64
N ILE A 49 6.22 -8.67 9.62
CA ILE A 49 7.11 -7.88 10.48
C ILE A 49 6.68 -7.99 11.94
N ALA A 50 5.37 -7.92 12.24
CA ALA A 50 4.86 -8.15 13.59
C ALA A 50 5.27 -9.53 14.13
N ARG A 51 5.10 -10.60 13.33
CA ARG A 51 5.52 -11.96 13.70
C ARG A 51 7.02 -12.07 13.97
N LEU A 52 7.85 -11.43 13.15
CA LEU A 52 9.30 -11.41 13.34
C LEU A 52 9.72 -10.70 14.64
N LEU A 53 9.12 -9.55 14.95
CA LEU A 53 9.36 -8.80 16.18
C LEU A 53 8.91 -9.59 17.42
N GLU A 54 7.74 -10.23 17.37
CA GLU A 54 7.25 -11.13 18.42
C GLU A 54 8.21 -12.30 18.67
N GLY A 55 8.84 -12.82 17.61
CA GLY A 55 9.88 -13.84 17.68
C GLY A 55 11.26 -13.33 18.13
N GLY A 56 11.40 -12.04 18.45
CA GLY A 56 12.64 -11.42 18.93
C GLY A 56 13.60 -10.92 17.85
N ALA A 57 13.13 -10.70 16.62
CA ALA A 57 13.93 -10.06 15.58
C ALA A 57 14.20 -8.58 15.93
N THR A 58 15.34 -8.06 15.49
CA THR A 58 15.65 -6.62 15.53
C THR A 58 15.44 -6.03 14.14
N ILE A 59 14.54 -5.06 13.99
CA ILE A 59 14.20 -4.51 12.68
C ILE A 59 14.34 -3.00 12.70
N TYR A 60 15.14 -2.47 11.78
CA TYR A 60 15.36 -1.04 11.57
C TYR A 60 14.50 -0.52 10.41
N ARG A 61 14.13 0.76 10.49
CA ARG A 61 13.33 1.45 9.45
C ARG A 61 14.17 2.36 8.56
N THR A 62 15.47 2.44 8.82
CA THR A 62 16.46 3.17 8.02
C THR A 62 17.54 2.20 7.57
N HIS A 63 18.24 2.54 6.48
CA HIS A 63 19.43 1.79 6.06
C HIS A 63 20.67 2.54 6.52
N GLU A 64 21.40 1.96 7.47
CA GLU A 64 22.60 2.54 8.08
C GLU A 64 23.66 1.45 8.28
N ALA A 65 24.94 1.79 8.13
CA ALA A 65 26.03 0.81 8.26
C ALA A 65 26.12 0.24 9.69
N GLU A 66 25.70 1.05 10.67
CA GLU A 66 25.65 0.78 12.09
C GLU A 66 24.59 -0.27 12.47
N ASN A 67 23.56 -0.42 11.64
CA ASN A 67 22.53 -1.44 11.85
C ASN A 67 23.09 -2.86 11.79
N LEU A 68 24.17 -3.05 11.03
CA LEU A 68 24.82 -4.34 10.81
C LEU A 68 25.58 -4.79 12.07
N PRO A 69 25.11 -5.84 12.77
CA PRO A 69 25.73 -6.30 14.02
C PRO A 69 27.16 -6.81 13.81
N GLU A 70 27.98 -6.75 14.86
CA GLU A 70 29.37 -7.22 14.83
C GLU A 70 29.47 -8.75 14.63
N ASP A 71 28.50 -9.51 15.14
CA ASP A 71 28.40 -10.97 15.04
C ASP A 71 27.62 -11.45 13.80
N CYS A 72 27.34 -10.56 12.84
CA CYS A 72 26.62 -10.92 11.62
C CYS A 72 27.50 -11.80 10.70
N GLU A 73 26.99 -12.97 10.30
CA GLU A 73 27.72 -13.93 9.46
C GLU A 73 27.24 -13.95 8.01
N LEU A 74 25.98 -13.56 7.78
CA LEU A 74 25.34 -13.59 6.46
C LEU A 74 24.36 -12.43 6.32
N LEU A 75 24.49 -11.69 5.22
CA LEU A 75 23.55 -10.66 4.79
C LEU A 75 22.79 -11.16 3.56
N ILE A 76 21.45 -11.16 3.66
CA ILE A 76 20.52 -11.52 2.61
C ILE A 76 19.84 -10.24 2.10
N TYR A 77 19.82 -10.02 0.78
CA TYR A 77 19.23 -8.82 0.19
C TYR A 77 18.19 -9.14 -0.90
N THR A 78 17.22 -8.24 -1.06
CA THR A 78 16.27 -8.25 -2.18
C THR A 78 16.83 -7.54 -3.41
N ALA A 79 16.35 -7.88 -4.61
CA ALA A 79 16.70 -7.18 -5.85
C ALA A 79 16.39 -5.66 -5.82
N ALA A 80 15.48 -5.22 -4.92
CA ALA A 80 15.18 -3.81 -4.71
C ALA A 80 16.28 -3.04 -3.94
N ALA A 81 17.23 -3.74 -3.31
CA ALA A 81 18.38 -3.12 -2.65
C ALA A 81 19.34 -2.57 -3.71
N ARG A 82 19.55 -1.25 -3.72
CA ARG A 82 20.34 -0.53 -4.73
C ARG A 82 21.85 -0.64 -4.45
N ASN A 83 22.65 -0.43 -5.51
CA ASN A 83 24.07 -0.13 -5.37
C ASN A 83 24.25 1.12 -4.47
N GLY A 84 25.14 1.03 -3.49
CA GLY A 84 25.34 2.07 -2.47
C GLY A 84 24.50 1.92 -1.20
N ASN A 85 23.81 0.77 -1.00
CA ASN A 85 23.20 0.48 0.29
C ASN A 85 24.29 0.35 1.38
N PRO A 86 24.24 1.15 2.48
CA PRO A 86 25.32 1.24 3.45
C PRO A 86 25.56 -0.07 4.22
N GLU A 87 24.52 -0.87 4.45
CA GLU A 87 24.63 -2.16 5.14
C GLU A 87 25.34 -3.20 4.25
N MET A 88 25.05 -3.19 2.95
CA MET A 88 25.71 -4.07 1.99
C MET A 88 27.19 -3.71 1.79
N GLU A 89 27.52 -2.43 1.72
CA GLU A 89 28.92 -2.00 1.63
C GLU A 89 29.69 -2.31 2.92
N ALA A 90 29.10 -2.04 4.10
CA ALA A 90 29.69 -2.42 5.38
C ALA A 90 29.90 -3.94 5.51
N ALA A 91 28.96 -4.75 5.02
CA ALA A 91 29.11 -6.21 5.00
C ALA A 91 30.29 -6.66 4.13
N LYS A 92 30.45 -6.07 2.94
CA LYS A 92 31.60 -6.35 2.06
C LYS A 92 32.92 -5.95 2.70
N GLU A 93 33.01 -4.78 3.32
CA GLU A 93 34.21 -4.30 4.01
C GLU A 93 34.62 -5.21 5.18
N ARG A 94 33.64 -5.77 5.89
CA ARG A 94 33.85 -6.71 7.00
C ARG A 94 34.07 -8.16 6.54
N GLY A 95 34.00 -8.44 5.23
CA GLY A 95 34.14 -9.80 4.69
C GLY A 95 32.96 -10.73 5.04
N ILE A 96 31.81 -10.16 5.39
CA ILE A 96 30.58 -10.90 5.67
C ILE A 96 30.04 -11.44 4.36
N ARG A 97 29.51 -12.67 4.39
CA ARG A 97 28.93 -13.29 3.21
C ARG A 97 27.65 -12.54 2.81
N VAL A 98 27.56 -12.11 1.55
CA VAL A 98 26.41 -11.37 1.00
C VAL A 98 25.78 -12.21 -0.11
N ILE A 99 24.51 -12.60 0.04
CA ILE A 99 23.78 -13.41 -0.96
C ILE A 99 22.40 -12.85 -1.25
N SER A 100 21.86 -13.16 -2.43
CA SER A 100 20.51 -12.74 -2.79
C SER A 100 19.44 -13.53 -2.04
N ARG A 101 18.22 -12.99 -1.98
CA ARG A 101 17.02 -13.71 -1.51
C ARG A 101 16.85 -15.07 -2.20
N ALA A 102 17.11 -15.14 -3.50
CA ALA A 102 16.95 -16.36 -4.29
C ALA A 102 17.97 -17.43 -3.92
N ASP A 103 19.23 -17.01 -3.73
CA ASP A 103 20.30 -17.91 -3.29
C ASP A 103 20.02 -18.46 -1.90
N TYR A 104 19.53 -17.63 -0.97
CA TYR A 104 19.19 -18.08 0.37
C TYR A 104 18.03 -19.10 0.36
N LEU A 105 16.98 -18.88 -0.44
CA LEU A 105 15.93 -19.88 -0.66
C LEU A 105 16.52 -21.18 -1.23
N GLY A 106 17.47 -21.06 -2.17
CA GLY A 106 18.29 -22.16 -2.69
C GLY A 106 18.98 -22.95 -1.58
N GLU A 107 19.70 -22.29 -0.68
CA GLU A 107 20.37 -22.94 0.44
C GLU A 107 19.39 -23.66 1.39
N LEU A 108 18.26 -23.02 1.70
CA LEU A 108 17.24 -23.61 2.57
C LEU A 108 16.61 -24.85 1.96
N MET A 109 16.27 -24.82 0.67
CA MET A 109 15.70 -25.97 -0.04
C MET A 109 16.76 -27.06 -0.20
N ASN A 110 17.95 -26.73 -0.69
CA ASN A 110 18.97 -27.71 -1.06
C ASN A 110 19.51 -28.49 0.15
N SER A 111 19.50 -27.88 1.34
CA SER A 111 19.88 -28.51 2.61
C SER A 111 18.74 -29.26 3.32
N HIS A 112 17.50 -29.16 2.81
CA HIS A 112 16.33 -29.78 3.42
C HIS A 112 16.31 -31.30 3.20
N SER A 113 16.03 -32.07 4.26
CA SER A 113 16.08 -33.54 4.21
C SER A 113 14.83 -34.18 3.60
N GLY A 114 13.67 -33.56 3.78
CA GLY A 114 12.41 -34.00 3.19
C GLY A 114 12.34 -33.84 1.67
N LEU A 115 11.20 -34.24 1.09
CA LEU A 115 10.92 -34.11 -0.34
C LEU A 115 10.89 -32.64 -0.76
N LYS A 116 11.71 -32.25 -1.72
CA LYS A 116 11.83 -30.88 -2.24
C LYS A 116 11.07 -30.74 -3.55
N ILE A 117 10.12 -29.83 -3.61
CA ILE A 117 9.29 -29.55 -4.79
C ILE A 117 9.47 -28.07 -5.17
N ALA A 118 9.91 -27.81 -6.39
CA ALA A 118 9.98 -26.46 -6.93
C ALA A 118 8.99 -26.31 -8.07
N VAL A 119 8.17 -25.25 -8.02
CA VAL A 119 7.13 -24.98 -9.00
C VAL A 119 7.50 -23.76 -9.83
N SER A 120 7.71 -23.97 -11.11
CA SER A 120 8.11 -22.94 -12.07
C SER A 120 7.24 -22.96 -13.34
N GLY A 121 7.52 -22.05 -14.27
CA GLY A 121 6.79 -21.83 -15.52
C GLY A 121 6.30 -20.39 -15.64
N THR A 122 5.99 -19.93 -16.84
CA THR A 122 5.67 -18.51 -17.08
C THR A 122 4.40 -18.09 -16.30
N HIS A 123 3.37 -18.93 -16.29
CA HIS A 123 2.08 -18.68 -15.62
C HIS A 123 1.66 -19.83 -14.70
N GLY A 124 0.84 -19.57 -13.68
CA GLY A 124 0.24 -20.62 -12.84
C GLY A 124 1.10 -21.15 -11.67
N LYS A 125 2.31 -20.60 -11.48
CA LYS A 125 3.24 -20.96 -10.39
C LYS A 125 2.61 -20.86 -9.00
N THR A 126 2.08 -19.69 -8.66
CA THR A 126 1.47 -19.39 -7.36
C THR A 126 0.29 -20.32 -7.07
N THR A 127 -0.63 -20.48 -8.03
CA THR A 127 -1.80 -21.34 -7.87
C THR A 127 -1.41 -22.80 -7.68
N THR A 128 -0.47 -23.31 -8.48
CA THR A 128 0.03 -24.69 -8.37
C THR A 128 0.75 -24.91 -7.03
N THR A 129 1.59 -23.97 -6.59
CA THR A 129 2.28 -24.03 -5.29
C THR A 129 1.29 -24.04 -4.13
N ALA A 130 0.27 -23.17 -4.19
CA ALA A 130 -0.81 -23.11 -3.20
C ALA A 130 -1.61 -24.42 -3.15
N MET A 131 -1.93 -25.01 -4.31
CA MET A 131 -2.60 -26.32 -4.39
C MET A 131 -1.76 -27.41 -3.74
N ILE A 132 -0.47 -27.53 -4.06
CA ILE A 132 0.43 -28.53 -3.45
C ILE A 132 0.46 -28.33 -1.93
N GLY A 133 0.63 -27.10 -1.46
CA GLY A 133 0.63 -26.78 -0.04
C GLY A 133 -0.67 -27.17 0.67
N HIS A 134 -1.82 -26.88 0.04
CA HIS A 134 -3.14 -27.22 0.58
C HIS A 134 -3.36 -28.73 0.64
N LEU A 135 -3.04 -29.44 -0.45
CA LEU A 135 -3.11 -30.90 -0.50
C LEU A 135 -2.26 -31.52 0.60
N LEU A 136 -1.01 -31.08 0.77
CA LEU A 136 -0.14 -31.57 1.83
C LEU A 136 -0.69 -31.28 3.22
N LYS A 137 -1.16 -30.05 3.48
CA LYS A 137 -1.75 -29.65 4.77
C LYS A 137 -2.96 -30.49 5.17
N GLN A 138 -3.76 -30.93 4.20
CA GLN A 138 -4.96 -31.76 4.43
C GLN A 138 -4.64 -33.26 4.56
N THR A 139 -3.55 -33.73 3.96
CA THR A 139 -3.29 -35.18 3.81
C THR A 139 -2.16 -35.71 4.68
N GLN A 140 -1.24 -34.85 5.10
CA GLN A 140 -0.08 -35.21 5.92
C GLN A 140 -0.35 -34.95 7.41
N PRO A 141 0.18 -35.80 8.31
CA PRO A 141 0.01 -35.62 9.75
C PRO A 141 0.80 -34.42 10.30
N ASN A 142 1.91 -34.07 9.64
CA ASN A 142 2.78 -32.95 10.01
C ASN A 142 2.76 -31.89 8.92
N LEU A 143 2.87 -30.62 9.31
CA LEU A 143 2.85 -29.50 8.38
C LEU A 143 4.08 -29.54 7.44
N PRO A 144 3.90 -29.31 6.14
CA PRO A 144 5.00 -29.08 5.21
C PRO A 144 5.61 -27.68 5.43
N THR A 145 6.80 -27.45 4.87
CA THR A 145 7.27 -26.08 4.60
C THR A 145 6.78 -25.66 3.23
N VAL A 146 6.05 -24.55 3.12
CA VAL A 146 5.48 -24.06 1.85
C VAL A 146 5.75 -22.57 1.72
N PHE A 147 6.37 -22.18 0.61
CA PHE A 147 6.67 -20.79 0.27
C PHE A 147 5.93 -20.39 -1.01
N VAL A 148 4.91 -19.54 -0.89
CA VAL A 148 4.05 -19.09 -2.00
C VAL A 148 4.30 -17.59 -2.27
N GLY A 149 4.30 -17.19 -3.54
CA GLY A 149 4.48 -15.79 -3.94
C GLY A 149 3.29 -14.86 -3.65
N ALA A 150 2.20 -15.39 -3.10
CA ALA A 150 1.00 -14.63 -2.73
C ALA A 150 0.41 -15.16 -1.42
N GLU A 151 -0.48 -14.37 -0.83
CA GLU A 151 -1.25 -14.76 0.34
C GLU A 151 -2.28 -15.85 -0.01
N VAL A 152 -2.41 -16.84 0.86
CA VAL A 152 -3.32 -17.98 0.70
C VAL A 152 -4.04 -18.23 2.03
N ALA A 153 -5.29 -17.79 2.13
CA ALA A 153 -6.09 -17.91 3.35
C ALA A 153 -6.16 -19.35 3.90
N GLN A 154 -6.26 -20.35 3.01
CA GLN A 154 -6.32 -21.77 3.39
C GLN A 154 -5.01 -22.28 4.03
N LEU A 155 -3.89 -21.66 3.71
CA LEU A 155 -2.59 -21.95 4.32
C LEU A 155 -2.37 -21.16 5.61
N GLY A 156 -3.08 -20.05 5.82
CA GLY A 156 -2.87 -19.12 6.94
C GLY A 156 -1.84 -18.04 6.61
N GLY A 157 -1.51 -17.88 5.32
CA GLY A 157 -0.63 -16.85 4.80
C GLY A 157 0.12 -17.31 3.56
N ASN A 158 1.18 -16.58 3.18
CA ASN A 158 2.11 -16.94 2.11
C ASN A 158 3.20 -17.97 2.52
N LEU A 159 3.30 -18.29 3.82
CA LEU A 159 4.30 -19.19 4.39
C LEU A 159 3.66 -20.21 5.35
N VAL A 160 4.03 -21.48 5.19
CA VAL A 160 3.85 -22.53 6.21
C VAL A 160 5.22 -23.04 6.61
N ILE A 161 5.49 -23.19 7.90
CA ILE A 161 6.78 -23.71 8.41
C ILE A 161 6.57 -25.12 8.94
N GLY A 162 7.23 -26.08 8.30
CA GLY A 162 7.24 -27.49 8.69
C GLY A 162 8.56 -27.91 9.32
N SER A 163 8.66 -29.19 9.69
CA SER A 163 9.91 -29.79 10.17
C SER A 163 10.84 -30.18 9.01
N ALA A 164 12.13 -30.40 9.28
CA ALA A 164 13.13 -30.74 8.25
C ALA A 164 12.77 -32.01 7.43
N GLU A 165 12.08 -32.97 8.04
CA GLU A 165 11.72 -34.25 7.40
C GLU A 165 10.43 -34.18 6.58
N THR A 166 9.64 -33.11 6.74
CA THR A 166 8.40 -32.89 5.97
C THR A 166 8.70 -32.30 4.60
N PRO A 167 7.77 -32.37 3.62
CA PRO A 167 8.02 -31.77 2.31
C PRO A 167 8.32 -30.27 2.36
N PHE A 168 9.18 -29.81 1.47
CA PHE A 168 9.49 -28.40 1.23
C PHE A 168 9.03 -28.03 -0.18
N VAL A 169 8.07 -27.11 -0.27
CA VAL A 169 7.48 -26.66 -1.52
C VAL A 169 7.78 -25.18 -1.69
N ALA A 170 8.35 -24.78 -2.83
CA ALA A 170 8.54 -23.37 -3.12
C ALA A 170 8.14 -23.01 -4.55
N GLU A 171 7.54 -21.84 -4.68
CA GLU A 171 7.43 -21.13 -5.94
C GLU A 171 8.84 -20.70 -6.43
N ALA A 172 9.18 -21.10 -7.66
CA ALA A 172 10.45 -20.87 -8.31
C ALA A 172 10.26 -19.95 -9.52
N CYS A 173 10.54 -18.66 -9.31
CA CYS A 173 10.39 -17.63 -10.33
C CYS A 173 11.59 -17.65 -11.30
N GLU A 174 11.27 -17.74 -12.57
CA GLU A 174 12.20 -17.66 -13.68
C GLU A 174 12.83 -16.27 -13.81
N ALA A 175 12.13 -15.19 -13.43
CA ALA A 175 12.64 -13.83 -13.57
C ALA A 175 14.05 -13.66 -12.97
N TYR A 176 14.94 -13.06 -13.76
CA TYR A 176 16.35 -12.80 -13.42
C TYR A 176 17.14 -14.06 -13.01
N ASP A 177 16.79 -15.22 -13.58
CA ASP A 177 17.45 -16.51 -13.33
C ASP A 177 17.42 -17.00 -11.86
N SER A 178 16.47 -16.48 -11.07
CA SER A 178 16.45 -16.69 -9.61
C SER A 178 16.21 -18.15 -9.20
N PHE A 179 15.48 -18.91 -10.02
CA PHE A 179 15.26 -20.35 -9.83
C PHE A 179 16.49 -21.24 -10.00
N LEU A 180 17.59 -20.77 -10.63
CA LEU A 180 18.76 -21.61 -10.93
C LEU A 180 19.51 -22.06 -9.68
N SER A 181 19.29 -21.39 -8.55
CA SER A 181 19.87 -21.74 -7.24
C SER A 181 19.15 -22.92 -6.55
N LEU A 182 18.04 -23.41 -7.10
CA LEU A 182 17.23 -24.50 -6.53
C LEU A 182 17.59 -25.86 -7.15
N SER A 183 17.71 -26.89 -6.32
CA SER A 183 17.93 -28.28 -6.71
C SER A 183 16.86 -29.18 -6.04
N PRO A 184 15.62 -29.19 -6.58
CA PRO A 184 14.51 -29.98 -6.04
C PRO A 184 14.62 -31.47 -6.39
N ASP A 185 13.82 -32.29 -5.72
CA ASP A 185 13.59 -33.69 -6.10
C ASP A 185 12.46 -33.79 -7.14
N VAL A 186 11.54 -32.82 -7.17
CA VAL A 186 10.46 -32.72 -8.16
C VAL A 186 10.45 -31.31 -8.77
N PHE A 187 10.75 -31.24 -10.06
CA PHE A 187 10.62 -30.05 -10.90
C PHE A 187 9.20 -30.02 -11.46
N VAL A 188 8.41 -29.01 -11.12
CA VAL A 188 7.08 -28.80 -11.71
C VAL A 188 7.17 -27.63 -12.66
N ILE A 189 6.98 -27.88 -13.96
CA ILE A 189 6.97 -26.84 -15.00
C ILE A 189 5.55 -26.74 -15.57
N THR A 190 4.89 -25.63 -15.26
CA THR A 190 3.48 -25.41 -15.62
C THR A 190 3.27 -25.07 -17.10
N ASN A 191 4.17 -24.25 -17.67
CA ASN A 191 4.23 -23.83 -19.08
C ASN A 191 5.53 -23.05 -19.31
N ILE A 192 5.96 -22.89 -20.56
CA ILE A 192 7.08 -22.00 -20.93
C ILE A 192 6.67 -21.15 -22.13
N GLU A 193 6.61 -19.84 -21.91
CA GLU A 193 6.28 -18.81 -22.91
C GLU A 193 7.23 -17.60 -22.78
N ALA A 194 7.31 -16.79 -23.84
CA ALA A 194 8.07 -15.55 -23.86
C ALA A 194 7.50 -14.51 -22.87
N ASP A 195 8.21 -14.27 -21.77
CA ASP A 195 7.99 -13.17 -20.81
C ASP A 195 9.35 -12.67 -20.29
N HIS A 196 9.37 -11.56 -19.55
CA HIS A 196 10.59 -10.95 -19.01
C HIS A 196 11.66 -10.71 -20.09
N LEU A 197 11.23 -10.26 -21.27
CA LEU A 197 12.08 -10.06 -22.45
C LEU A 197 13.07 -8.89 -22.28
N ASP A 198 12.86 -8.04 -21.27
CA ASP A 198 13.86 -7.08 -20.80
C ASP A 198 15.15 -7.76 -20.30
N HIS A 199 15.03 -8.97 -19.73
CA HIS A 199 16.16 -9.80 -19.28
C HIS A 199 16.55 -10.85 -20.32
N TYR A 200 15.59 -11.63 -20.82
CA TYR A 200 15.83 -12.78 -21.69
C TYR A 200 16.03 -12.45 -23.17
N LYS A 201 15.66 -11.24 -23.59
CA LYS A 201 15.67 -10.74 -24.98
C LYS A 201 14.65 -11.42 -25.90
N ASP A 202 14.58 -12.74 -25.91
CA ASP A 202 13.70 -13.55 -26.76
C ASP A 202 13.28 -14.89 -26.09
N GLU A 203 12.37 -15.62 -26.75
CA GLU A 203 11.87 -16.92 -26.29
C GLU A 203 12.98 -17.97 -26.12
N ALA A 204 13.99 -17.96 -27.00
CA ALA A 204 15.12 -18.88 -26.91
C ALA A 204 15.95 -18.63 -25.63
N GLY A 205 16.06 -17.37 -25.20
CA GLY A 205 16.64 -17.01 -23.91
C GLY A 205 15.89 -17.63 -22.73
N VAL A 206 14.55 -17.60 -22.76
CA VAL A 206 13.68 -18.20 -21.73
C VAL A 206 13.82 -19.72 -21.73
N ASP A 207 13.71 -20.36 -22.90
CA ASP A 207 13.85 -21.81 -23.04
C ASP A 207 15.20 -22.30 -22.48
N ASN A 208 16.29 -21.59 -22.79
CA ASN A 208 17.62 -21.91 -22.28
C ASN A 208 17.71 -21.80 -20.75
N ALA A 209 17.00 -20.86 -20.12
CA ALA A 209 16.97 -20.73 -18.66
C ALA A 209 16.28 -21.94 -18.00
N PHE A 210 15.12 -22.35 -18.50
CA PHE A 210 14.41 -23.56 -18.03
C PHE A 210 15.22 -24.84 -18.28
N CYS A 211 15.87 -24.89 -19.43
CA CYS A 211 16.82 -25.93 -19.83
C CYS A 211 17.98 -26.04 -18.84
N LYS A 212 18.56 -24.92 -18.36
CA LYS A 212 19.58 -24.96 -17.30
C LYS A 212 18.99 -25.40 -15.96
N PHE A 213 17.83 -24.83 -15.59
CA PHE A 213 17.17 -25.14 -14.32
C PHE A 213 16.95 -26.65 -14.13
N VAL A 214 16.43 -27.32 -15.15
CA VAL A 214 16.08 -28.75 -15.06
C VAL A 214 17.29 -29.68 -15.21
N TYR A 215 18.30 -29.29 -15.99
CA TYR A 215 19.34 -30.23 -16.42
C TYR A 215 20.75 -29.95 -15.90
N ASP A 216 21.06 -28.74 -15.43
CA ASP A 216 22.39 -28.45 -14.88
C ASP A 216 22.52 -28.92 -13.43
N ASN A 217 21.40 -29.14 -12.72
CA ASN A 217 21.36 -29.52 -11.30
C ASN A 217 20.43 -30.70 -10.92
N PRO A 218 20.22 -31.76 -11.76
CA PRO A 218 19.37 -32.88 -11.38
C PRO A 218 20.03 -33.73 -10.30
N ARG A 219 19.24 -34.06 -9.26
CA ARG A 219 19.63 -35.07 -8.26
C ARG A 219 19.28 -36.47 -8.78
N PRO A 220 20.03 -37.52 -8.44
CA PRO A 220 19.64 -38.89 -8.77
C PRO A 220 18.21 -39.20 -8.29
N GLY A 221 17.36 -39.66 -9.20
CA GLY A 221 15.94 -39.94 -8.92
C GLY A 221 15.02 -38.71 -8.88
N SER A 222 15.50 -37.54 -9.33
CA SER A 222 14.64 -36.38 -9.53
C SER A 222 13.63 -36.61 -10.64
N ARG A 223 12.52 -35.86 -10.59
CA ARG A 223 11.40 -35.98 -11.52
C ARG A 223 11.03 -34.66 -12.15
N LEU A 224 10.62 -34.69 -13.41
CA LEU A 224 10.07 -33.55 -14.13
C LEU A 224 8.57 -33.78 -14.38
N VAL A 225 7.73 -32.90 -13.82
CA VAL A 225 6.28 -32.88 -14.02
C VAL A 225 5.93 -31.71 -14.93
N GLY A 226 5.19 -31.98 -16.00
CA GLY A 226 4.75 -30.94 -16.93
C GLY A 226 3.70 -31.42 -17.94
N CYS A 227 3.04 -30.47 -18.58
CA CYS A 227 2.03 -30.73 -19.62
C CYS A 227 2.70 -30.75 -21.00
N SER A 228 2.67 -31.87 -21.74
CA SER A 228 3.25 -31.93 -23.09
C SER A 228 2.47 -31.15 -24.16
N ASP A 229 1.27 -30.70 -23.83
CA ASP A 229 0.43 -29.89 -24.72
C ASP A 229 0.93 -28.44 -24.76
N ASP A 230 1.71 -28.02 -23.76
CA ASP A 230 2.41 -26.76 -23.79
C ASP A 230 3.62 -26.84 -24.74
N PRO A 231 3.72 -25.99 -25.77
CA PRO A 231 4.81 -26.04 -26.73
C PRO A 231 6.19 -25.89 -26.09
N GLY A 232 6.33 -25.03 -25.08
CA GLY A 232 7.60 -24.78 -24.42
C GLY A 232 8.06 -25.95 -23.54
N VAL A 233 7.15 -26.56 -22.77
CA VAL A 233 7.42 -27.82 -22.05
C VAL A 233 7.76 -28.95 -23.03
N ARG A 234 7.05 -29.03 -24.16
CA ARG A 234 7.33 -30.02 -25.22
C ARG A 234 8.73 -29.83 -25.80
N ARG A 235 9.16 -28.58 -26.08
CA ARG A 235 10.53 -28.27 -26.51
C ARG A 235 11.55 -28.65 -25.46
N LEU A 236 11.29 -28.31 -24.18
CA LEU A 236 12.16 -28.66 -23.06
C LEU A 236 12.45 -30.16 -23.05
N ILE A 237 11.43 -31.02 -23.16
CA ILE A 237 11.59 -32.49 -23.05
C ILE A 237 12.04 -33.18 -24.34
N MET A 238 11.69 -32.66 -25.52
CA MET A 238 11.94 -33.34 -26.80
C MET A 238 13.21 -32.89 -27.52
N GLU A 239 13.68 -31.66 -27.31
CA GLU A 239 14.86 -31.15 -28.02
C GLU A 239 16.17 -31.68 -27.44
N ASP A 240 17.16 -31.89 -28.31
CA ASP A 240 18.52 -32.24 -27.89
C ASP A 240 19.31 -30.97 -27.56
N TRP A 241 19.41 -30.68 -26.27
CA TRP A 241 20.15 -29.54 -25.73
C TRP A 241 21.66 -29.80 -25.59
N GLY A 242 22.20 -30.95 -26.06
CA GLY A 242 23.64 -31.23 -26.10
C GLY A 242 24.28 -31.51 -24.73
N LYS A 243 23.58 -32.20 -23.83
CA LYS A 243 23.91 -32.28 -22.39
C LYS A 243 24.61 -33.56 -21.96
N ALA A 244 25.46 -33.46 -20.94
CA ALA A 244 26.29 -34.55 -20.39
C ALA A 244 25.78 -35.14 -19.04
N GLY A 245 24.61 -34.70 -18.55
CA GLY A 245 24.01 -35.15 -17.27
C GLY A 245 22.86 -36.15 -17.43
N GLU A 246 22.56 -36.93 -16.39
CA GLU A 246 21.36 -37.79 -16.33
C GLU A 246 20.09 -36.94 -16.23
N LEU A 247 19.12 -37.24 -17.10
CA LEU A 247 17.83 -36.55 -17.12
C LEU A 247 16.98 -36.93 -15.90
N PRO A 248 16.23 -35.99 -15.31
CA PRO A 248 15.14 -36.34 -14.41
C PRO A 248 14.18 -37.34 -15.07
N GLU A 249 13.62 -38.25 -14.26
CA GLU A 249 12.53 -39.11 -14.70
C GLU A 249 11.34 -38.24 -15.12
N GLN A 250 10.88 -38.40 -16.36
CA GLN A 250 9.80 -37.59 -16.93
C GLN A 250 8.45 -38.15 -16.49
N TRP A 251 7.60 -37.28 -15.93
CA TRP A 251 6.23 -37.55 -15.51
C TRP A 251 5.31 -36.56 -16.21
N ILE A 252 5.05 -36.85 -17.49
CA ILE A 252 4.42 -35.91 -18.42
C ILE A 252 2.96 -36.29 -18.64
N PHE A 253 2.10 -35.28 -18.67
CA PHE A 253 0.68 -35.47 -18.95
C PHE A 253 0.21 -34.72 -20.19
N SER A 254 -0.85 -35.24 -20.79
CA SER A 254 -1.51 -34.66 -21.97
C SER A 254 -3.01 -34.81 -21.86
N PHE A 255 -3.74 -33.91 -22.51
CA PHE A 255 -5.18 -34.08 -22.74
C PHE A 255 -5.47 -34.87 -24.02
N GLU A 256 -4.45 -35.10 -24.85
CA GLU A 256 -4.50 -35.90 -26.07
C GLU A 256 -3.88 -37.28 -25.84
N HIS A 257 -4.42 -38.28 -26.54
CA HIS A 257 -3.89 -39.64 -26.49
C HIS A 257 -2.66 -39.75 -27.43
N GLU A 258 -1.49 -39.35 -26.95
CA GLU A 258 -0.22 -39.43 -27.69
C GLU A 258 0.72 -40.51 -27.14
N GLN A 259 1.67 -40.98 -27.96
CA GLN A 259 2.75 -41.87 -27.52
C GLN A 259 3.78 -41.10 -26.70
N GLY A 260 4.27 -41.69 -25.61
CA GLY A 260 5.32 -41.08 -24.75
C GLY A 260 4.80 -40.16 -23.65
N VAL A 261 3.50 -40.23 -23.34
CA VAL A 261 2.87 -39.53 -22.20
C VAL A 261 2.60 -40.53 -21.08
N ASP A 262 2.93 -40.17 -19.84
CA ASP A 262 2.79 -41.01 -18.64
C ASP A 262 1.39 -40.92 -18.00
N PHE A 263 0.70 -39.79 -18.17
CA PHE A 263 -0.61 -39.53 -17.58
C PHE A 263 -1.58 -38.91 -18.57
N TRP A 264 -2.78 -39.48 -18.72
CA TRP A 264 -3.79 -38.96 -19.63
C TRP A 264 -4.88 -38.22 -18.85
N VAL A 265 -5.22 -37.01 -19.30
CA VAL A 265 -6.19 -36.14 -18.62
C VAL A 265 -7.43 -35.96 -19.48
N LYS A 266 -8.56 -36.46 -18.98
CA LYS A 266 -9.87 -36.25 -19.62
C LYS A 266 -10.65 -35.17 -18.88
N VAL A 267 -10.87 -34.03 -19.54
CA VAL A 267 -11.75 -32.97 -19.01
C VAL A 267 -13.21 -33.38 -19.16
N LEU A 268 -13.95 -33.36 -18.05
CA LEU A 268 -15.39 -33.60 -18.00
C LEU A 268 -16.18 -32.28 -17.95
N SER A 269 -15.61 -31.26 -17.31
CA SER A 269 -16.17 -29.90 -17.24
C SER A 269 -15.09 -28.89 -16.87
N GLU A 270 -15.10 -27.72 -17.52
CA GLU A 270 -14.27 -26.55 -17.20
C GLU A 270 -15.05 -25.45 -16.46
N ALA A 271 -16.30 -25.72 -16.07
CA ALA A 271 -17.11 -24.79 -15.29
C ALA A 271 -16.63 -24.74 -13.83
N SER A 272 -17.31 -24.00 -12.95
CA SER A 272 -17.11 -24.10 -11.50
C SER A 272 -18.22 -24.98 -10.90
N PRO A 273 -17.91 -26.15 -10.31
CA PRO A 273 -16.59 -26.76 -10.19
C PRO A 273 -16.12 -27.46 -11.48
N SER A 274 -14.81 -27.43 -11.74
CA SER A 274 -14.16 -28.19 -12.80
C SER A 274 -14.10 -29.66 -12.43
N ARG A 275 -14.24 -30.53 -13.42
CA ARG A 275 -14.15 -32.00 -13.25
C ARG A 275 -13.29 -32.61 -14.33
N PHE A 276 -12.39 -33.51 -13.93
CA PHE A 276 -11.47 -34.18 -14.83
C PHE A 276 -11.06 -35.54 -14.28
N ILE A 277 -10.57 -36.41 -15.16
CA ILE A 277 -10.03 -37.74 -14.81
C ILE A 277 -8.55 -37.73 -15.14
N ILE A 278 -7.73 -38.26 -14.22
CA ILE A 278 -6.34 -38.62 -14.50
C ILE A 278 -6.29 -40.15 -14.64
N ASP A 279 -5.78 -40.61 -15.78
CA ASP A 279 -5.44 -42.01 -16.05
C ASP A 279 -3.92 -42.16 -16.01
N ASP A 280 -3.39 -42.93 -15.06
CA ASP A 280 -1.97 -43.25 -14.92
C ASP A 280 -1.63 -44.67 -15.40
N PHE A 281 -2.48 -45.26 -16.24
CA PHE A 281 -2.42 -46.62 -16.77
C PHE A 281 -2.60 -47.75 -15.74
N ASP A 282 -2.54 -47.44 -14.44
CA ASP A 282 -2.86 -48.35 -13.34
C ASP A 282 -4.23 -48.03 -12.71
N THR A 283 -4.64 -46.75 -12.74
CA THR A 283 -5.86 -46.24 -12.14
C THR A 283 -6.50 -45.10 -12.93
N LEU A 284 -7.84 -45.12 -12.93
CA LEU A 284 -8.68 -44.04 -13.43
C LEU A 284 -9.32 -43.33 -12.24
N GLN A 285 -8.91 -42.10 -11.97
CA GLN A 285 -9.40 -41.33 -10.82
C GLN A 285 -10.00 -40.00 -11.26
N GLU A 286 -11.27 -39.79 -10.90
CA GLU A 286 -11.97 -38.50 -11.09
C GLU A 286 -11.61 -37.53 -9.95
N TYR A 287 -11.40 -36.28 -10.32
CA TYR A 287 -11.10 -35.15 -9.46
C TYR A 287 -12.12 -34.03 -9.67
N THR A 288 -12.46 -33.33 -8.59
CA THR A 288 -13.29 -32.12 -8.61
C THR A 288 -12.47 -30.97 -8.04
N LEU A 289 -12.49 -29.82 -8.73
CA LEU A 289 -11.81 -28.60 -8.34
C LEU A 289 -12.82 -27.45 -8.37
N LEU A 290 -12.90 -26.62 -7.32
CA LEU A 290 -13.88 -25.53 -7.27
C LEU A 290 -13.60 -24.43 -8.31
N LEU A 291 -12.34 -24.25 -8.69
CA LEU A 291 -11.94 -23.26 -9.68
C LEU A 291 -12.31 -23.68 -11.11
N PRO A 292 -12.83 -22.75 -11.94
CA PRO A 292 -13.11 -22.99 -13.34
C PRO A 292 -11.86 -22.90 -14.21
N GLY A 293 -11.97 -23.40 -15.44
CA GLY A 293 -11.01 -23.21 -16.52
C GLY A 293 -9.95 -24.31 -16.64
N ARG A 294 -9.62 -24.66 -17.88
CA ARG A 294 -8.59 -25.66 -18.22
C ARG A 294 -7.22 -25.38 -17.60
N HIS A 295 -6.81 -24.11 -17.52
CA HIS A 295 -5.52 -23.75 -16.92
C HIS A 295 -5.44 -24.14 -15.43
N ASN A 296 -6.55 -24.07 -14.69
CA ASN A 296 -6.60 -24.53 -13.31
C ASN A 296 -6.63 -26.06 -13.21
N ILE A 297 -7.16 -26.76 -14.21
CA ILE A 297 -7.03 -28.22 -14.33
C ILE A 297 -5.55 -28.60 -14.54
N VAL A 298 -4.83 -27.91 -15.43
CA VAL A 298 -3.37 -28.10 -15.62
C VAL A 298 -2.62 -27.92 -14.30
N ASN A 299 -2.87 -26.81 -13.60
CA ASN A 299 -2.27 -26.55 -12.28
C ASN A 299 -2.58 -27.67 -11.27
N ALA A 300 -3.82 -28.15 -11.23
CA ALA A 300 -4.23 -29.23 -10.33
C ALA A 300 -3.57 -30.57 -10.68
N VAL A 301 -3.48 -30.91 -11.97
CA VAL A 301 -2.81 -32.14 -12.43
C VAL A 301 -1.32 -32.09 -12.07
N CYS A 302 -0.64 -30.97 -12.35
CA CYS A 302 0.74 -30.73 -11.90
C CYS A 302 0.89 -30.95 -10.39
N ALA A 303 0.00 -30.34 -9.58
CA ALA A 303 0.04 -30.45 -8.13
C ALA A 303 -0.18 -31.89 -7.63
N ILE A 304 -1.11 -32.62 -8.24
CA ILE A 304 -1.42 -34.01 -7.89
C ILE A 304 -0.23 -34.92 -8.22
N ILE A 305 0.28 -34.87 -9.45
CA ILE A 305 1.37 -35.72 -9.93
C ILE A 305 2.65 -35.45 -9.12
N ALA A 306 2.94 -34.18 -8.80
CA ALA A 306 4.09 -33.82 -7.97
C ALA A 306 4.10 -34.49 -6.59
N LEU A 307 2.94 -34.90 -6.07
CA LEU A 307 2.78 -35.55 -4.78
C LEU A 307 2.79 -37.08 -4.84
N TYR A 308 2.80 -37.69 -6.02
CA TYR A 308 2.85 -39.15 -6.16
C TYR A 308 4.03 -39.83 -5.44
N PRO A 309 5.22 -39.21 -5.26
CA PRO A 309 6.30 -39.84 -4.46
C PRO A 309 5.88 -40.08 -3.00
N LEU A 310 4.94 -39.30 -2.46
CA LEU A 310 4.38 -39.46 -1.11
C LEU A 310 3.14 -40.36 -1.07
N PHE A 311 2.50 -40.59 -2.23
CA PHE A 311 1.29 -41.38 -2.38
C PHE A 311 1.47 -42.48 -3.44
N PRO A 312 2.34 -43.48 -3.19
CA PRO A 312 2.69 -44.50 -4.19
C PRO A 312 1.56 -45.51 -4.44
N ASN A 313 0.51 -45.54 -3.59
CA ASN A 313 -0.61 -46.46 -3.72
C ASN A 313 -1.94 -45.73 -3.91
N VAL A 314 -2.89 -46.44 -4.51
CA VAL A 314 -4.23 -45.93 -4.87
C VAL A 314 -4.97 -45.36 -3.66
N GLU A 315 -4.88 -46.02 -2.50
CA GLU A 315 -5.58 -45.58 -1.29
C GLU A 315 -5.02 -44.25 -0.75
N GLY A 316 -3.71 -44.04 -0.85
CA GLY A 316 -3.07 -42.76 -0.56
C GLY A 316 -3.53 -41.66 -1.52
N ARG A 317 -3.60 -41.95 -2.82
CA ARG A 317 -4.04 -41.00 -3.85
C ARG A 317 -5.49 -40.55 -3.68
N LYS A 318 -6.38 -41.39 -3.14
CA LYS A 318 -7.76 -40.97 -2.80
C LYS A 318 -7.84 -39.80 -1.82
N LYS A 319 -6.84 -39.62 -0.94
CA LYS A 319 -6.78 -38.47 -0.04
C LYS A 319 -6.60 -37.15 -0.81
N LEU A 320 -5.88 -37.19 -1.94
CA LEU A 320 -5.69 -36.03 -2.81
C LEU A 320 -7.00 -35.61 -3.47
N VAL A 321 -7.86 -36.57 -3.84
CA VAL A 321 -9.20 -36.31 -4.39
C VAL A 321 -10.04 -35.49 -3.42
N THR A 322 -10.12 -35.95 -2.17
CA THR A 322 -10.90 -35.26 -1.14
C THR A 322 -10.31 -33.88 -0.78
N ALA A 323 -8.98 -33.76 -0.78
CA ALA A 323 -8.31 -32.52 -0.46
C ALA A 323 -8.48 -31.47 -1.57
N LEU A 324 -8.34 -31.85 -2.85
CA LEU A 324 -8.48 -30.94 -3.99
C LEU A 324 -9.88 -30.31 -4.05
N ALA A 325 -10.92 -31.10 -3.75
CA ALA A 325 -12.31 -30.63 -3.76
C ALA A 325 -12.60 -29.51 -2.75
N THR A 326 -11.68 -29.24 -1.82
CA THR A 326 -11.79 -28.18 -0.82
C THR A 326 -10.91 -26.96 -1.12
N PHE A 327 -10.11 -26.99 -2.20
CA PHE A 327 -9.27 -25.85 -2.58
C PHE A 327 -10.11 -24.74 -3.22
N THR A 328 -10.03 -23.53 -2.66
CA THR A 328 -10.83 -22.37 -3.06
C THR A 328 -10.04 -21.31 -3.84
N GLY A 329 -8.74 -21.51 -4.04
CA GLY A 329 -7.87 -20.59 -4.78
C GLY A 329 -6.88 -19.82 -3.91
N ALA A 330 -6.04 -19.04 -4.59
CA ALA A 330 -5.13 -18.07 -4.00
C ALA A 330 -5.71 -16.67 -4.16
N GLU A 331 -5.28 -15.74 -3.32
CA GLU A 331 -5.73 -14.35 -3.39
C GLU A 331 -5.42 -13.74 -4.76
N ARG A 332 -6.34 -12.93 -5.30
CA ARG A 332 -6.26 -12.31 -6.63
C ARG A 332 -6.20 -13.31 -7.80
N ARG A 333 -6.63 -14.57 -7.66
CA ARG A 333 -6.69 -15.56 -8.75
C ARG A 333 -8.11 -16.06 -8.94
N LEU A 334 -8.87 -15.40 -9.81
CA LEU A 334 -10.33 -15.57 -9.96
C LEU A 334 -11.07 -15.42 -8.62
N GLU A 335 -10.60 -14.52 -7.77
CA GLU A 335 -11.14 -14.31 -6.43
C GLU A 335 -12.49 -13.60 -6.51
N THR A 336 -13.51 -14.18 -5.88
CA THR A 336 -14.84 -13.55 -5.83
C THR A 336 -14.90 -12.53 -4.69
N LEU A 337 -14.87 -11.24 -5.02
CA LEU A 337 -15.00 -10.14 -4.06
C LEU A 337 -16.45 -9.98 -3.57
N ALA A 338 -17.42 -10.17 -4.47
CA ALA A 338 -18.85 -10.14 -4.17
C ALA A 338 -19.65 -11.01 -5.14
N ASP A 339 -20.70 -11.66 -4.64
CA ASP A 339 -21.77 -12.24 -5.45
C ASP A 339 -23.11 -11.92 -4.78
N VAL A 340 -23.81 -10.90 -5.29
CA VAL A 340 -25.00 -10.32 -4.65
C VAL A 340 -26.03 -9.95 -5.70
N ASN A 341 -27.29 -10.36 -5.52
CA ASN A 341 -28.42 -10.06 -6.42
C ASN A 341 -28.14 -10.40 -7.90
N GLY A 342 -27.40 -11.49 -8.13
CA GLY A 342 -27.03 -11.93 -9.48
C GLY A 342 -25.90 -11.13 -10.14
N ILE A 343 -25.29 -10.16 -9.44
CA ILE A 343 -24.08 -9.45 -9.86
C ILE A 343 -22.87 -10.10 -9.20
N THR A 344 -21.88 -10.48 -10.00
CA THR A 344 -20.63 -11.07 -9.50
C THR A 344 -19.46 -10.16 -9.80
N ILE A 345 -18.63 -9.87 -8.80
CA ILE A 345 -17.41 -9.07 -8.88
C ILE A 345 -16.22 -9.97 -8.58
N ILE A 346 -15.25 -10.00 -9.48
CA ILE A 346 -14.06 -10.86 -9.42
C ILE A 346 -12.80 -10.00 -9.50
N ASP A 347 -11.78 -10.33 -8.70
CA ASP A 347 -10.41 -9.83 -8.86
C ASP A 347 -9.53 -10.92 -9.46
N ASP A 348 -8.69 -10.53 -10.42
CA ASP A 348 -7.73 -11.41 -11.06
C ASP A 348 -6.40 -10.71 -11.37
N TYR A 349 -5.30 -11.40 -11.08
CA TYR A 349 -3.94 -10.89 -11.26
C TYR A 349 -3.47 -10.92 -12.72
N ALA A 350 -4.27 -11.46 -13.67
CA ALA A 350 -3.86 -11.56 -15.07
C ALA A 350 -3.36 -10.22 -15.62
N HIS A 351 -2.16 -10.25 -16.16
CA HIS A 351 -1.42 -9.08 -16.64
C HIS A 351 -0.57 -9.39 -17.87
N HIS A 352 -0.52 -10.66 -18.30
CA HIS A 352 0.00 -11.12 -19.59
C HIS A 352 -1.16 -11.59 -20.50
N PRO A 353 -1.12 -11.40 -21.83
CA PRO A 353 -2.23 -11.77 -22.71
C PRO A 353 -2.70 -13.23 -22.58
N THR A 354 -1.78 -14.18 -22.37
CA THR A 354 -2.13 -15.59 -22.14
C THR A 354 -2.96 -15.77 -20.86
N GLU A 355 -2.63 -15.07 -19.79
CA GLU A 355 -3.39 -15.09 -18.54
C GLU A 355 -4.78 -14.47 -18.74
N ILE A 356 -4.85 -13.33 -19.44
CA ILE A 356 -6.12 -12.67 -19.76
C ILE A 356 -7.02 -13.64 -20.53
N ARG A 357 -6.51 -14.25 -21.60
CA ARG A 357 -7.22 -15.27 -22.39
C ARG A 357 -7.77 -16.38 -21.50
N ALA A 358 -6.92 -16.94 -20.65
CA ALA A 358 -7.26 -18.05 -19.75
C ALA A 358 -8.34 -17.66 -18.74
N THR A 359 -8.24 -16.47 -18.15
CA THR A 359 -9.22 -15.91 -17.21
C THR A 359 -10.55 -15.67 -17.93
N LEU A 360 -10.57 -15.00 -19.08
CA LEU A 360 -11.82 -14.74 -19.81
C LEU A 360 -12.50 -16.04 -20.24
N ALA A 361 -11.74 -17.03 -20.71
CA ALA A 361 -12.29 -18.35 -21.06
C ALA A 361 -12.91 -19.07 -19.85
N ALA A 362 -12.24 -19.04 -18.69
CA ALA A 362 -12.75 -19.65 -17.46
C ALA A 362 -14.02 -18.95 -16.96
N LEU A 363 -14.06 -17.62 -17.02
CA LEU A 363 -15.24 -16.83 -16.67
C LEU A 363 -16.42 -17.14 -17.59
N ARG A 364 -16.20 -17.27 -18.90
CA ARG A 364 -17.25 -17.66 -19.86
C ARG A 364 -17.76 -19.08 -19.63
N ALA A 365 -16.87 -20.01 -19.29
CA ALA A 365 -17.26 -21.38 -18.97
C ALA A 365 -18.08 -21.46 -17.66
N ALA A 366 -17.70 -20.66 -16.65
CA ALA A 366 -18.40 -20.61 -15.36
C ALA A 366 -19.73 -19.85 -15.41
N TYR A 367 -19.80 -18.80 -16.23
CA TYR A 367 -20.94 -17.87 -16.30
C TYR A 367 -21.38 -17.61 -17.74
N PRO A 368 -21.87 -18.64 -18.47
CA PRO A 368 -22.14 -18.54 -19.92
C PRO A 368 -23.22 -17.51 -20.26
N GLU A 369 -24.18 -17.30 -19.37
CA GLU A 369 -25.31 -16.38 -19.56
C GLU A 369 -25.06 -14.97 -18.99
N LYS A 370 -23.92 -14.72 -18.32
CA LYS A 370 -23.62 -13.42 -17.72
C LYS A 370 -22.91 -12.48 -18.68
N ARG A 371 -23.28 -11.20 -18.61
CA ARG A 371 -22.60 -10.12 -19.35
C ARG A 371 -21.28 -9.76 -18.65
N LEU A 372 -20.17 -9.97 -19.34
CA LEU A 372 -18.80 -9.80 -18.84
C LEU A 372 -18.29 -8.39 -19.13
N THR A 373 -18.06 -7.64 -18.06
CA THR A 373 -17.32 -6.39 -18.08
C THR A 373 -15.90 -6.63 -17.57
N VAL A 374 -14.90 -6.30 -18.37
CA VAL A 374 -13.49 -6.34 -17.97
C VAL A 374 -13.02 -4.93 -17.63
N VAL A 375 -12.49 -4.76 -16.43
CA VAL A 375 -11.76 -3.55 -16.00
C VAL A 375 -10.28 -3.91 -15.94
N PHE A 376 -9.50 -3.41 -16.88
CA PHE A 376 -8.09 -3.75 -17.04
C PHE A 376 -7.18 -2.59 -16.66
N GLN A 377 -6.16 -2.87 -15.85
CA GLN A 377 -5.04 -1.97 -15.61
C GLN A 377 -3.77 -2.58 -16.22
N PRO A 378 -3.23 -2.00 -17.31
CA PRO A 378 -1.97 -2.45 -17.87
C PRO A 378 -0.85 -2.28 -16.83
N HIS A 379 0.12 -3.19 -16.82
CA HIS A 379 1.27 -3.16 -15.92
C HIS A 379 2.55 -3.03 -16.75
N LEU A 380 3.36 -1.98 -16.47
CA LEU A 380 4.56 -1.56 -17.20
C LEU A 380 4.29 -1.00 -18.62
N TYR A 381 5.07 0.02 -19.00
CA TYR A 381 5.04 0.56 -20.36
C TYR A 381 5.74 -0.39 -21.34
N SER A 382 6.84 -1.02 -20.94
CA SER A 382 7.58 -1.99 -21.76
C SER A 382 6.71 -3.17 -22.19
N ARG A 383 6.01 -3.80 -21.24
CA ARG A 383 5.06 -4.89 -21.51
C ARG A 383 3.90 -4.44 -22.38
N THR A 384 3.37 -3.25 -22.13
CA THR A 384 2.30 -2.69 -22.97
C THR A 384 2.77 -2.50 -24.41
N ARG A 385 4.01 -2.04 -24.63
CA ARG A 385 4.63 -1.94 -25.96
C ARG A 385 4.76 -3.31 -26.64
N ASP A 386 5.29 -4.29 -25.92
CA ASP A 386 5.67 -5.59 -26.49
C ASP A 386 4.46 -6.45 -26.87
N PHE A 387 3.35 -6.28 -26.13
CA PHE A 387 2.14 -7.08 -26.28
C PHE A 387 0.90 -6.28 -26.68
N LEU A 388 1.06 -5.05 -27.18
CA LEU A 388 -0.06 -4.15 -27.49
C LEU A 388 -1.14 -4.82 -28.38
N PRO A 389 -0.80 -5.49 -29.50
CA PRO A 389 -1.79 -6.16 -30.33
C PRO A 389 -2.50 -7.32 -29.61
N GLN A 390 -1.77 -8.10 -28.83
CA GLN A 390 -2.30 -9.26 -28.11
C GLN A 390 -3.22 -8.83 -26.97
N PHE A 391 -2.89 -7.76 -26.24
CA PHE A 391 -3.80 -7.17 -25.26
C PHE A 391 -5.13 -6.75 -25.90
N ALA A 392 -5.06 -6.03 -27.01
CA ALA A 392 -6.25 -5.59 -27.74
C ALA A 392 -7.12 -6.77 -28.22
N GLU A 393 -6.49 -7.79 -28.80
CA GLU A 393 -7.19 -8.99 -29.26
C GLU A 393 -7.91 -9.72 -28.11
N GLU A 394 -7.22 -9.98 -27.00
CA GLU A 394 -7.78 -10.74 -25.89
C GLU A 394 -8.88 -9.97 -25.15
N LEU A 395 -8.65 -8.68 -24.86
CA LEU A 395 -9.61 -7.83 -24.16
C LEU A 395 -10.86 -7.55 -25.01
N SER A 396 -10.76 -7.64 -26.34
CA SER A 396 -11.90 -7.44 -27.25
C SER A 396 -12.99 -8.52 -27.16
N LYS A 397 -12.71 -9.63 -26.45
CA LYS A 397 -13.63 -10.76 -26.21
C LYS A 397 -14.62 -10.50 -25.06
N ALA A 398 -14.47 -9.40 -24.33
CA ALA A 398 -15.41 -8.94 -23.31
C ALA A 398 -16.68 -8.36 -23.96
N ASP A 399 -17.78 -8.29 -23.20
CA ASP A 399 -19.00 -7.57 -23.65
C ASP A 399 -18.83 -6.06 -23.45
N ARG A 400 -18.08 -5.68 -22.41
CA ARG A 400 -17.64 -4.31 -22.14
C ARG A 400 -16.20 -4.32 -21.63
N LEU A 401 -15.41 -3.36 -22.10
CA LEU A 401 -14.03 -3.14 -21.67
C LEU A 401 -13.88 -1.75 -21.07
N ILE A 402 -13.20 -1.65 -19.93
CA ILE A 402 -12.73 -0.40 -19.34
C ILE A 402 -11.23 -0.55 -19.13
N VAL A 403 -10.43 0.36 -19.66
CA VAL A 403 -8.97 0.37 -19.46
C VAL A 403 -8.59 1.61 -18.66
N THR A 404 -7.79 1.41 -17.61
CA THR A 404 -7.27 2.49 -16.75
C THR A 404 -5.83 2.85 -17.11
N ASP A 405 -5.26 3.88 -16.49
CA ASP A 405 -3.86 4.25 -16.70
C ASP A 405 -2.88 3.08 -16.46
N ILE A 406 -1.82 3.07 -17.27
CA ILE A 406 -0.74 2.08 -17.14
C ILE A 406 -0.12 2.25 -15.76
N TYR A 407 -0.11 1.18 -14.97
CA TYR A 407 0.62 1.13 -13.72
C TYR A 407 2.13 1.04 -14.03
N PRO A 408 2.93 2.07 -13.73
CA PRO A 408 4.28 2.19 -14.28
C PRO A 408 5.29 1.26 -13.60
N ALA A 409 5.02 0.84 -12.35
CA ALA A 409 5.92 0.01 -11.54
C ALA A 409 7.41 0.44 -11.62
N ARG A 410 7.65 1.77 -11.57
CA ARG A 410 8.96 2.47 -11.64
C ARG A 410 9.54 2.69 -13.05
N GLU A 411 8.85 2.31 -14.12
CA GLU A 411 9.21 2.69 -15.48
C GLU A 411 8.86 4.14 -15.80
N LEU A 412 9.67 4.76 -16.66
CA LEU A 412 9.33 6.03 -17.28
C LEU A 412 8.34 5.79 -18.44
N PRO A 413 7.40 6.72 -18.68
CA PRO A 413 6.50 6.63 -19.84
C PRO A 413 7.24 6.48 -21.16
N ILE A 414 6.79 5.55 -22.01
CA ILE A 414 7.30 5.36 -23.36
C ILE A 414 6.42 6.15 -24.34
N PRO A 415 6.95 7.10 -25.12
CA PRO A 415 6.16 7.88 -26.07
C PRO A 415 5.35 7.00 -27.03
N GLY A 416 4.04 7.26 -27.13
CA GLY A 416 3.12 6.52 -27.99
C GLY A 416 2.55 5.23 -27.39
N ILE A 417 2.97 4.85 -26.18
CA ILE A 417 2.44 3.68 -25.47
C ILE A 417 1.49 4.17 -24.39
N THR A 418 0.18 4.06 -24.64
CA THR A 418 -0.87 4.52 -23.74
C THR A 418 -2.02 3.53 -23.65
N SER A 419 -2.82 3.61 -22.59
CA SER A 419 -4.01 2.77 -22.41
C SER A 419 -5.07 3.00 -23.48
N GLU A 420 -5.16 4.22 -24.03
CA GLU A 420 -6.04 4.56 -25.15
C GLU A 420 -5.66 3.79 -26.42
N ALA A 421 -4.39 3.48 -26.62
CA ALA A 421 -3.95 2.66 -27.75
C ALA A 421 -4.54 1.24 -27.67
N ILE A 422 -4.59 0.66 -26.47
CA ILE A 422 -5.26 -0.64 -26.23
C ILE A 422 -6.75 -0.52 -26.57
N VAL A 423 -7.42 0.52 -26.08
CA VAL A 423 -8.87 0.75 -26.33
C VAL A 423 -9.16 0.93 -27.81
N ALA A 424 -8.34 1.70 -28.52
CA ALA A 424 -8.50 1.94 -29.95
C ALA A 424 -8.36 0.62 -30.74
N LEU A 425 -7.29 -0.13 -30.51
CA LEU A 425 -7.06 -1.42 -31.19
C LEU A 425 -8.12 -2.47 -30.82
N ALA A 426 -8.56 -2.52 -29.56
CA ALA A 426 -9.61 -3.47 -29.15
C ALA A 426 -10.95 -3.21 -29.88
N ARG A 427 -11.27 -1.94 -30.16
CA ARG A 427 -12.43 -1.57 -30.99
C ARG A 427 -12.24 -1.89 -32.47
N GLU A 428 -11.01 -1.91 -32.97
CA GLU A 428 -10.69 -2.40 -34.32
C GLU A 428 -10.87 -3.92 -34.42
N CYS A 429 -10.44 -4.67 -33.40
CA CYS A 429 -10.63 -6.12 -33.30
C CYS A 429 -12.11 -6.50 -33.20
N ASN A 430 -12.91 -5.72 -32.46
CA ASN A 430 -14.35 -5.93 -32.31
C ASN A 430 -15.11 -4.60 -32.36
N SER A 431 -15.69 -4.28 -33.52
CA SER A 431 -16.42 -3.02 -33.74
C SER A 431 -17.71 -2.87 -32.92
N SER A 432 -18.21 -3.97 -32.34
CA SER A 432 -19.37 -3.96 -31.43
C SER A 432 -19.00 -3.79 -29.95
N LEU A 433 -17.70 -3.83 -29.63
CA LEU A 433 -17.19 -3.72 -28.27
C LEU A 433 -17.45 -2.32 -27.71
N ARG A 434 -18.13 -2.27 -26.56
CA ARG A 434 -18.14 -1.06 -25.73
C ARG A 434 -16.85 -1.00 -24.92
N ALA A 435 -15.83 -0.38 -25.47
CA ALA A 435 -14.58 -0.10 -24.76
C ALA A 435 -14.52 1.36 -24.31
N ASP A 436 -14.14 1.65 -23.07
CA ASP A 436 -13.97 3.00 -22.52
C ASP A 436 -12.56 3.12 -21.92
N TYR A 437 -11.91 4.29 -22.05
CA TYR A 437 -10.72 4.63 -21.28
C TYR A 437 -11.13 5.53 -20.11
N VAL A 438 -10.64 5.22 -18.92
CA VAL A 438 -10.89 5.97 -17.68
C VAL A 438 -9.55 6.14 -16.97
N ALA A 439 -8.96 7.33 -17.01
CA ALA A 439 -7.62 7.58 -16.48
C ALA A 439 -7.52 7.18 -14.98
N GLU A 440 -8.39 7.75 -14.15
CA GLU A 440 -8.41 7.52 -12.71
C GLU A 440 -9.20 6.24 -12.37
N LYS A 441 -8.49 5.22 -11.88
CA LYS A 441 -9.08 3.90 -11.56
C LYS A 441 -10.22 3.99 -10.54
N PHE A 442 -10.20 4.98 -9.64
CA PHE A 442 -11.25 5.18 -8.63
C PHE A 442 -12.55 5.76 -9.19
N GLU A 443 -12.57 6.22 -10.45
CA GLU A 443 -13.80 6.63 -11.13
C GLU A 443 -14.60 5.43 -11.68
N VAL A 444 -13.97 4.27 -11.83
CA VAL A 444 -14.59 3.07 -12.42
C VAL A 444 -15.81 2.57 -11.63
N PRO A 445 -15.79 2.47 -10.28
CA PRO A 445 -16.97 2.08 -9.51
C PRO A 445 -18.16 3.03 -9.76
N THR A 446 -17.92 4.34 -9.75
CA THR A 446 -18.93 5.38 -10.03
C THR A 446 -19.53 5.23 -11.42
N LEU A 447 -18.73 4.87 -12.41
CA LEU A 447 -19.18 4.63 -13.79
C LEU A 447 -20.02 3.35 -13.93
N LEU A 448 -19.65 2.28 -13.23
CA LEU A 448 -20.30 0.97 -13.36
C LEU A 448 -21.58 0.86 -12.52
N LEU A 449 -21.55 1.31 -11.27
CA LEU A 449 -22.60 1.08 -10.28
C LEU A 449 -24.03 1.43 -10.76
N PRO A 450 -24.29 2.52 -11.50
CA PRO A 450 -25.64 2.85 -11.99
C PRO A 450 -26.14 1.92 -13.11
N THR A 451 -25.25 1.17 -13.74
CA THR A 451 -25.55 0.34 -14.92
C THR A 451 -25.56 -1.16 -14.64
N LEU A 452 -25.14 -1.56 -13.44
CA LEU A 452 -25.10 -2.96 -13.03
C LEU A 452 -26.50 -3.50 -12.74
N THR A 453 -26.75 -4.71 -13.21
CA THR A 453 -28.02 -5.43 -13.15
C THR A 453 -27.77 -6.92 -12.89
N SER A 454 -28.79 -7.63 -12.41
CA SER A 454 -28.73 -9.09 -12.26
C SER A 454 -28.32 -9.74 -13.59
N GLY A 455 -27.31 -10.61 -13.55
CA GLY A 455 -26.70 -11.20 -14.74
C GLY A 455 -25.40 -10.53 -15.18
N ASP A 456 -24.94 -9.49 -14.49
CA ASP A 456 -23.63 -8.91 -14.73
C ASP A 456 -22.50 -9.65 -14.01
N LEU A 457 -21.37 -9.75 -14.71
CA LEU A 457 -20.10 -10.23 -14.22
C LEU A 457 -19.04 -9.16 -14.49
N VAL A 458 -18.42 -8.63 -13.44
CA VAL A 458 -17.32 -7.65 -13.56
C VAL A 458 -16.04 -8.29 -13.06
N VAL A 459 -14.99 -8.26 -13.88
CA VAL A 459 -13.65 -8.69 -13.49
C VAL A 459 -12.70 -7.50 -13.50
N PHE A 460 -12.05 -7.25 -12.36
CA PHE A 460 -10.93 -6.33 -12.22
C PHE A 460 -9.65 -7.12 -12.45
N MET A 461 -8.83 -6.66 -13.38
CA MET A 461 -7.73 -7.45 -13.93
C MET A 461 -6.44 -6.63 -14.01
N GLY A 462 -5.38 -7.13 -13.38
CA GLY A 462 -4.04 -6.54 -13.47
C GLY A 462 -3.18 -6.77 -12.22
N ALA A 463 -1.86 -6.76 -12.40
CA ALA A 463 -0.89 -6.97 -11.32
C ALA A 463 -0.70 -5.76 -10.39
N GLY A 464 -1.18 -4.58 -10.80
CA GLY A 464 -1.10 -3.34 -10.04
C GLY A 464 -2.15 -3.21 -8.94
N SER A 465 -2.58 -1.98 -8.71
CA SER A 465 -3.49 -1.56 -7.64
C SER A 465 -4.98 -1.55 -8.06
N ILE A 466 -5.31 -2.26 -9.14
CA ILE A 466 -6.67 -2.33 -9.71
C ILE A 466 -7.67 -3.09 -8.85
N ARG A 467 -7.19 -3.86 -7.86
CA ARG A 467 -8.05 -4.54 -6.89
C ARG A 467 -8.83 -3.56 -6.02
N GLU A 468 -8.20 -2.45 -5.61
CA GLU A 468 -8.78 -1.46 -4.71
C GLU A 468 -10.16 -0.94 -5.20
N PRO A 469 -10.32 -0.44 -6.44
CA PRO A 469 -11.64 -0.06 -6.94
C PRO A 469 -12.61 -1.25 -7.06
N GLY A 470 -12.12 -2.48 -7.27
CA GLY A 470 -12.95 -3.69 -7.25
C GLY A 470 -13.56 -3.97 -5.89
N GLU A 471 -12.79 -3.79 -4.81
CA GLU A 471 -13.25 -3.92 -3.43
C GLU A 471 -14.27 -2.85 -3.07
N ILE A 472 -14.04 -1.60 -3.51
CA ILE A 472 -15.00 -0.50 -3.35
C ILE A 472 -16.33 -0.85 -4.02
N LEU A 473 -16.31 -1.26 -5.29
CA LEU A 473 -17.53 -1.64 -6.01
C LEU A 473 -18.25 -2.82 -5.34
N ALA A 474 -17.50 -3.81 -4.87
CA ALA A 474 -18.03 -4.95 -4.13
C ALA A 474 -18.73 -4.54 -2.82
N ALA A 475 -18.15 -3.61 -2.06
CA ALA A 475 -18.72 -3.07 -0.83
C ALA A 475 -20.01 -2.26 -1.09
N GLU A 476 -20.02 -1.42 -2.12
CA GLU A 476 -21.19 -0.62 -2.50
C GLU A 476 -22.40 -1.49 -2.90
N ILE A 477 -22.17 -2.57 -3.66
CA ILE A 477 -23.24 -3.49 -4.08
C ILE A 477 -23.80 -4.26 -2.87
N LYS A 478 -22.94 -4.71 -1.95
CA LYS A 478 -23.37 -5.36 -0.68
C LYS A 478 -24.27 -4.43 0.14
N THR A 479 -23.91 -3.15 0.23
CA THR A 479 -24.64 -2.13 0.99
C THR A 479 -25.99 -1.76 0.34
N LYS A 480 -26.07 -1.67 -0.99
CA LYS A 480 -27.35 -1.44 -1.67
C LYS A 480 -28.34 -2.61 -1.54
N SER A 481 -27.83 -3.84 -1.48
CA SER A 481 -28.67 -5.03 -1.31
C SER A 481 -29.34 -5.09 0.06
N SER A 482 -28.60 -4.76 1.14
CA SER A 482 -29.15 -4.74 2.50
C SER A 482 -30.27 -3.70 2.68
N LEU A 483 -30.28 -2.63 1.88
CA LEU A 483 -31.32 -1.61 1.86
C LEU A 483 -32.61 -2.00 1.09
N THR A 484 -32.61 -3.12 0.35
CA THR A 484 -33.75 -3.55 -0.50
C THR A 484 -34.60 -4.70 0.08
N SER A 485 -34.35 -5.12 1.33
CA SER A 485 -35.26 -5.99 2.08
C SER A 485 -36.55 -5.22 2.45
N PRO A 486 -37.76 -5.81 2.34
CA PRO A 486 -39.01 -5.08 2.51
C PRO A 486 -39.26 -4.75 3.98
N LEU A 487 -38.84 -3.57 4.43
CA LEU A 487 -39.43 -2.92 5.59
C LEU A 487 -40.81 -2.40 5.16
N GLN A 488 -41.83 -3.16 5.57
CA GLN A 488 -43.22 -2.73 5.53
C GLN A 488 -43.35 -1.38 6.26
N GLY A 489 -44.08 -0.49 5.58
CA GLY A 489 -44.22 0.93 5.89
C GLY A 489 -44.32 1.32 7.35
N GLU A 490 -43.50 2.31 7.71
CA GLU A 490 -43.95 3.42 8.53
C GLU A 490 -43.54 4.74 7.86
N LYS A 491 -44.55 5.59 7.62
CA LYS A 491 -44.33 6.99 7.27
C LYS A 491 -43.85 7.69 8.55
N GLU A 492 -42.55 7.83 8.75
CA GLU A 492 -42.06 8.75 9.77
C GLU A 492 -41.99 10.18 9.23
N GLN A 493 -42.86 11.01 9.80
CA GLN A 493 -42.82 12.46 9.71
C GLN A 493 -41.48 12.95 10.26
N VAL A 494 -40.80 13.80 9.48
CA VAL A 494 -39.70 14.64 9.96
C VAL A 494 -40.19 15.48 11.14
N ARG A 495 -39.85 15.05 12.36
CA ARG A 495 -39.93 15.90 13.56
C ARG A 495 -38.66 16.74 13.61
N LEU A 496 -38.81 18.03 13.30
CA LEU A 496 -37.87 19.06 13.73
C LEU A 496 -37.75 19.00 15.25
N ASN A 497 -36.54 18.78 15.77
CA ASN A 497 -36.25 18.79 17.20
C ASN A 497 -36.24 20.26 17.69
N PRO A 498 -37.13 20.67 18.60
CA PRO A 498 -37.21 22.05 19.07
C PRO A 498 -36.45 22.19 20.39
N PHE A 499 -35.16 22.52 20.34
CA PHE A 499 -34.42 22.90 21.55
C PHE A 499 -33.36 23.97 21.28
N LEU A 500 -33.82 25.19 20.97
CA LEU A 500 -33.02 26.41 21.07
C LEU A 500 -33.92 27.57 21.55
N ALA A 501 -34.19 27.57 22.85
CA ALA A 501 -34.65 28.75 23.57
C ALA A 501 -34.38 28.59 25.06
N SER A 502 -33.83 29.64 25.69
CA SER A 502 -33.38 29.77 27.09
C SER A 502 -31.95 29.22 27.31
N SER A 503 -30.98 29.94 27.89
CA SER A 503 -31.08 31.03 28.85
C SER A 503 -29.84 31.95 28.84
N LEU A 504 -30.10 33.24 28.68
CA LEU A 504 -29.26 34.33 29.17
C LEU A 504 -29.57 34.53 30.66
N HIS A 505 -28.53 34.50 31.50
CA HIS A 505 -28.31 35.30 32.72
C HIS A 505 -27.70 34.54 33.90
N LYS A 506 -26.58 35.08 34.39
CA LYS A 506 -25.93 34.75 35.65
C LYS A 506 -26.81 35.15 36.85
N GLY A 507 -27.13 34.15 37.68
CA GLY A 507 -27.02 34.11 39.14
C GLY A 507 -27.66 35.20 40.01
N LYS A 508 -28.57 34.76 40.90
CA LYS A 508 -28.47 35.03 42.35
C LYS A 508 -29.24 33.99 43.18
N SER A 509 -28.49 33.40 44.12
CA SER A 509 -28.87 32.75 45.39
C SER A 509 -29.91 31.62 45.42
N GLY A 510 -29.40 30.42 45.74
CA GLY A 510 -29.94 29.57 46.81
C GLY A 510 -31.10 28.64 46.46
N SER A 511 -30.80 27.37 46.20
CA SER A 511 -31.33 26.21 46.93
C SER A 511 -30.87 24.93 46.23
N GLU A 512 -30.47 23.95 47.04
CA GLU A 512 -30.16 22.59 46.62
C GLU A 512 -31.43 21.94 46.04
N ASN A 513 -31.37 21.47 44.80
CA ASN A 513 -31.83 20.16 44.32
C ASN A 513 -31.99 20.16 42.80
N GLU A 514 -31.67 19.00 42.20
CA GLU A 514 -31.83 18.60 40.80
C GLU A 514 -30.74 19.10 39.84
N GLU A 515 -29.62 18.35 39.80
CA GLU A 515 -28.76 18.28 38.61
C GLU A 515 -29.58 17.69 37.45
N GLU A 516 -30.23 18.55 36.66
CA GLU A 516 -30.60 18.23 35.29
C GLU A 516 -29.30 17.97 34.52
N THR A 517 -28.96 16.70 34.32
CA THR A 517 -27.85 16.28 33.47
C THR A 517 -28.12 16.78 32.05
N MET A 518 -27.44 17.87 31.64
CA MET A 518 -27.44 18.30 30.25
C MET A 518 -26.99 17.13 29.36
N PRO A 519 -27.61 16.91 28.19
CA PRO A 519 -27.14 15.88 27.27
C PRO A 519 -25.69 16.18 26.87
N SER A 520 -24.81 15.21 27.07
CA SER A 520 -23.40 15.30 26.72
C SER A 520 -23.26 15.50 25.21
N LEU A 521 -22.60 16.58 24.78
CA LEU A 521 -22.36 16.88 23.37
C LEU A 521 -21.55 15.74 22.73
N SER A 522 -22.01 15.22 21.59
CA SER A 522 -21.33 14.14 20.88
C SER A 522 -20.17 14.67 20.03
N VAL A 523 -18.97 14.18 20.29
CA VAL A 523 -17.72 14.62 19.66
C VAL A 523 -17.05 13.42 19.01
N CYS A 524 -16.88 13.46 17.69
CA CYS A 524 -16.14 12.44 16.98
C CYS A 524 -14.69 12.89 16.77
N VAL A 525 -13.73 12.17 17.33
CA VAL A 525 -12.31 12.37 17.02
C VAL A 525 -11.99 11.60 15.75
N LEU A 526 -11.69 12.34 14.69
CA LEU A 526 -11.33 11.79 13.39
C LEU A 526 -9.81 11.73 13.29
N MET A 527 -9.25 10.53 13.12
CA MET A 527 -7.81 10.28 13.13
C MET A 527 -7.42 9.28 12.03
N GLY A 528 -6.13 9.02 11.84
CA GLY A 528 -5.63 8.16 10.76
C GLY A 528 -5.24 8.94 9.51
N GLY A 529 -5.98 8.77 8.42
CA GLY A 529 -5.74 9.41 7.13
C GLY A 529 -4.90 8.58 6.16
N PHE A 530 -4.70 9.15 4.98
CA PHE A 530 -4.10 8.50 3.80
C PHE A 530 -2.60 8.78 3.63
N SER A 531 -2.07 9.71 4.43
CA SER A 531 -0.69 10.16 4.32
C SER A 531 0.29 9.19 5.00
N ALA A 532 1.58 9.36 4.71
CA ALA A 532 2.66 8.68 5.43
C ALA A 532 2.70 9.02 6.93
N GLU A 533 1.99 10.07 7.37
CA GLU A 533 1.93 10.55 8.75
C GLU A 533 0.77 9.92 9.56
N ARG A 534 0.10 8.91 9.01
CA ARG A 534 -1.05 8.20 9.62
C ARG A 534 -0.85 7.80 11.09
N GLU A 535 0.30 7.23 11.44
CA GLU A 535 0.55 6.80 12.83
C GLU A 535 0.65 7.99 13.80
N VAL A 536 1.14 9.13 13.32
CA VAL A 536 1.17 10.38 14.10
C VAL A 536 -0.26 10.85 14.35
N SER A 537 -1.12 10.82 13.32
CA SER A 537 -2.55 11.13 13.42
C SER A 537 -3.28 10.21 14.41
N LEU A 538 -3.04 8.89 14.35
CA LEU A 538 -3.64 7.91 15.28
C LEU A 538 -3.17 8.13 16.72
N SER A 539 -1.87 8.33 16.91
CA SER A 539 -1.29 8.62 18.23
C SER A 539 -1.85 9.92 18.82
N GLY A 540 -1.91 10.98 18.02
CA GLY A 540 -2.52 12.25 18.40
C GLY A 540 -4.00 12.09 18.75
N GLY A 541 -4.77 11.39 17.90
CA GLY A 541 -6.19 11.14 18.12
C GLY A 541 -6.47 10.42 19.44
N ARG A 542 -5.72 9.36 19.74
CA ARG A 542 -5.84 8.63 21.02
C ARG A 542 -5.53 9.51 22.23
N GLN A 543 -4.52 10.38 22.13
CA GLN A 543 -4.16 11.31 23.21
C GLN A 543 -5.24 12.39 23.40
N VAL A 544 -5.83 12.90 22.32
CA VAL A 544 -6.97 13.81 22.37
C VAL A 544 -8.17 13.14 23.03
N MET A 545 -8.53 11.91 22.62
CA MET A 545 -9.63 11.16 23.23
C MET A 545 -9.46 10.88 24.72
N ALA A 546 -8.22 10.71 25.18
CA ALA A 546 -7.90 10.52 26.59
C ALA A 546 -7.99 11.84 27.39
N ALA A 547 -7.73 12.97 26.74
CA ALA A 547 -7.74 14.30 27.36
C ALA A 547 -9.12 14.97 27.35
N LEU A 548 -10.04 14.57 26.48
CA LEU A 548 -11.40 15.09 26.44
C LEU A 548 -12.18 14.77 27.72
N ASN A 549 -12.85 15.78 28.27
CA ASN A 549 -13.65 15.65 29.50
C ASN A 549 -14.91 14.79 29.25
N ARG A 550 -14.93 13.59 29.83
CA ARG A 550 -16.03 12.61 29.68
C ARG A 550 -17.34 13.03 30.38
N ASP A 551 -17.29 13.97 31.31
CA ASP A 551 -18.49 14.54 31.93
C ASP A 551 -19.15 15.59 31.02
N ARG A 552 -18.42 16.12 30.03
CA ARG A 552 -18.91 17.14 29.08
C ARG A 552 -19.23 16.58 27.70
N TYR A 553 -18.45 15.60 27.23
CA TYR A 553 -18.56 15.08 25.87
C TYR A 553 -18.75 13.58 25.81
N GLN A 554 -19.66 13.15 24.93
CA GLN A 554 -19.74 11.78 24.47
C GLN A 554 -18.76 11.60 23.31
N VAL A 555 -17.63 10.95 23.57
CA VAL A 555 -16.52 10.84 22.60
C VAL A 555 -16.62 9.53 21.81
N SER A 556 -16.64 9.63 20.48
CA SER A 556 -16.46 8.51 19.56
C SER A 556 -15.17 8.66 18.76
N GLU A 557 -14.65 7.54 18.25
CA GLU A 557 -13.52 7.54 17.32
C GLU A 557 -13.99 7.21 15.91
N LEU A 558 -13.33 7.82 14.92
CA LEU A 558 -13.34 7.35 13.55
C LEU A 558 -11.90 7.29 13.05
N ASP A 559 -11.43 6.07 12.81
CA ASP A 559 -10.17 5.81 12.12
C ASP A 559 -10.42 5.88 10.61
N LEU A 560 -10.02 6.99 10.00
CA LEU A 560 -10.15 7.24 8.57
C LEU A 560 -9.09 6.44 7.80
N ARG A 561 -9.50 5.37 7.13
CA ARG A 561 -8.64 4.51 6.28
C ARG A 561 -8.85 4.80 4.81
N ASP A 562 -10.08 5.05 4.42
CA ASP A 562 -10.46 5.54 3.10
C ASP A 562 -11.59 6.58 3.22
N LEU A 563 -11.88 7.32 2.14
CA LEU A 563 -12.91 8.37 2.17
C LEU A 563 -14.33 7.84 2.42
N SER A 564 -14.60 6.55 2.20
CA SER A 564 -15.91 5.94 2.45
C SER A 564 -16.20 5.79 3.94
N ASP A 565 -15.18 5.74 4.81
CA ASP A 565 -15.36 5.73 6.26
C ASP A 565 -16.10 6.99 6.74
N LEU A 566 -15.96 8.11 6.03
CA LEU A 566 -16.70 9.35 6.35
C LEU A 566 -18.21 9.17 6.21
N LEU A 567 -18.70 8.19 5.44
CA LEU A 567 -20.14 7.90 5.35
C LEU A 567 -20.73 7.49 6.71
N THR A 568 -19.94 6.89 7.59
CA THR A 568 -20.37 6.56 8.96
C THR A 568 -20.75 7.81 9.77
N LEU A 569 -20.13 8.97 9.48
CA LEU A 569 -20.45 10.24 10.12
C LEU A 569 -21.86 10.73 9.74
N ARG A 570 -22.37 10.34 8.57
CA ARG A 570 -23.73 10.66 8.13
C ARG A 570 -24.80 9.87 8.90
N GLU A 571 -24.45 8.66 9.32
CA GLU A 571 -25.33 7.79 10.11
C GLU A 571 -25.30 8.19 11.58
N ASN A 572 -24.09 8.36 12.13
CA ASN A 572 -23.88 8.67 13.54
C ASN A 572 -24.18 10.13 13.91
N LYS A 573 -24.05 11.06 12.94
CA LYS A 573 -24.30 12.51 13.08
C LYS A 573 -23.76 13.12 14.37
N PRO A 574 -22.44 13.08 14.61
CA PRO A 574 -21.85 13.74 15.76
C PRO A 574 -22.13 15.26 15.71
N ASP A 575 -22.29 15.88 16.88
CA ASP A 575 -22.52 17.32 16.99
C ASP A 575 -21.28 18.13 16.55
N LEU A 576 -20.09 17.55 16.72
CA LEU A 576 -18.83 18.15 16.32
C LEU A 576 -17.76 17.09 15.98
N ILE A 577 -16.92 17.40 15.00
CA ILE A 577 -15.75 16.60 14.62
C ILE A 577 -14.46 17.31 15.04
N LEU A 578 -13.54 16.54 15.62
CA LEU A 578 -12.18 16.96 15.92
C LEU A 578 -11.21 16.25 14.95
N PRO A 579 -10.79 16.91 13.85
CA PRO A 579 -9.84 16.32 12.92
C PRO A 579 -8.42 16.37 13.48
N ILE A 580 -7.85 15.19 13.72
CA ILE A 580 -6.48 14.97 14.17
C ILE A 580 -5.77 14.17 13.07
N LEU A 581 -5.44 14.86 11.98
CA LEU A 581 -4.92 14.28 10.74
C LEU A 581 -3.77 15.14 10.23
N HIS A 582 -2.67 14.50 9.82
CA HIS A 582 -1.50 15.13 9.25
C HIS A 582 -1.31 14.78 7.78
N GLY A 583 -0.77 15.72 7.00
CA GLY A 583 -0.45 15.54 5.59
C GLY A 583 -1.65 15.62 4.65
N ARG A 584 -1.40 15.19 3.40
CA ARG A 584 -2.34 15.28 2.28
C ARG A 584 -3.64 14.50 2.54
N GLY A 585 -4.77 15.08 2.13
CA GLY A 585 -6.11 14.60 2.45
C GLY A 585 -6.66 15.05 3.81
N GLY A 586 -5.80 15.45 4.75
CA GLY A 586 -6.18 15.94 6.08
C GLY A 586 -6.07 17.47 6.22
N GLU A 587 -4.93 18.04 5.83
CA GLU A 587 -4.56 19.44 6.08
C GLU A 587 -4.75 20.35 4.85
N ASP A 588 -5.02 19.77 3.69
CA ASP A 588 -5.02 20.42 2.36
C ASP A 588 -6.40 20.93 1.91
N GLY A 589 -7.42 20.79 2.74
CA GLY A 589 -8.78 21.24 2.45
C GLY A 589 -9.71 20.16 1.90
N VAL A 590 -9.22 18.96 1.57
CA VAL A 590 -10.05 17.86 1.02
C VAL A 590 -11.06 17.37 2.07
N LEU A 591 -10.59 16.99 3.26
CA LEU A 591 -11.45 16.60 4.35
C LEU A 591 -12.43 17.72 4.73
N GLN A 592 -11.92 18.94 4.89
CA GLN A 592 -12.73 20.09 5.27
C GLN A 592 -13.86 20.32 4.27
N GLY A 593 -13.59 20.18 2.97
CA GLY A 593 -14.59 20.31 1.91
C GLY A 593 -15.66 19.21 1.98
N LEU A 594 -15.29 17.99 2.35
CA LEU A 594 -16.24 16.90 2.56
C LEU A 594 -17.10 17.12 3.80
N LEU A 595 -16.51 17.56 4.91
CA LEU A 595 -17.26 17.90 6.13
C LEU A 595 -18.22 19.07 5.91
N ASP A 596 -17.77 20.11 5.18
CA ASP A 596 -18.60 21.23 4.74
C ASP A 596 -19.77 20.73 3.85
N TRP A 597 -19.51 19.86 2.88
CA TRP A 597 -20.53 19.26 2.01
C TRP A 597 -21.55 18.42 2.77
N MET A 598 -21.11 17.69 3.81
CA MET A 598 -21.97 16.91 4.69
C MET A 598 -22.76 17.78 5.70
N GLY A 599 -22.43 19.06 5.82
CA GLY A 599 -23.03 19.96 6.80
C GLY A 599 -22.64 19.62 8.24
N LEU A 600 -21.50 18.97 8.45
CA LEU A 600 -21.01 18.56 9.76
C LEU A 600 -20.09 19.64 10.33
N ALA A 601 -20.29 19.96 11.61
CA ALA A 601 -19.44 20.91 12.31
C ALA A 601 -18.10 20.29 12.66
N TYR A 602 -17.01 21.06 12.57
CA TYR A 602 -15.69 20.59 12.96
C TYR A 602 -14.79 21.73 13.48
N VAL A 603 -13.79 21.33 14.26
CA VAL A 603 -12.71 22.22 14.75
C VAL A 603 -11.67 22.41 13.65
N GLY A 604 -11.29 23.66 13.41
CA GLY A 604 -10.26 24.04 12.45
C GLY A 604 -10.77 24.85 11.28
N SER A 605 -9.87 25.07 10.32
CA SER A 605 -10.09 25.98 9.20
C SER A 605 -10.96 25.37 8.08
N GLY A 606 -11.57 26.23 7.26
CA GLY A 606 -12.36 25.83 6.08
C GLY A 606 -11.52 25.26 4.94
N SER A 607 -12.14 24.57 3.98
CA SER A 607 -11.45 23.99 2.80
C SER A 607 -10.52 24.99 2.10
N LEU A 608 -11.02 26.17 1.75
CA LEU A 608 -10.22 27.21 1.08
C LEU A 608 -9.00 27.67 1.91
N ALA A 609 -9.19 27.86 3.22
CA ALA A 609 -8.12 28.32 4.10
C ALA A 609 -7.05 27.25 4.26
N SER A 610 -7.45 25.99 4.40
CA SER A 610 -6.56 24.82 4.45
C SER A 610 -5.79 24.64 3.14
N SER A 611 -6.45 24.70 1.97
CA SER A 611 -5.76 24.61 0.67
C SER A 611 -4.78 25.75 0.43
N LEU A 612 -5.15 26.98 0.81
CA LEU A 612 -4.26 28.14 0.70
C LEU A 612 -3.05 28.04 1.63
N ALA A 613 -3.26 27.58 2.87
CA ALA A 613 -2.20 27.39 3.84
C ALA A 613 -1.20 26.31 3.42
N MET A 614 -1.70 25.19 2.88
CA MET A 614 -0.88 24.08 2.40
C MET A 614 -0.04 24.47 1.17
N ASN A 615 -0.58 25.31 0.30
CA ASN A 615 0.13 25.83 -0.87
C ASN A 615 1.06 26.99 -0.48
N LYS A 616 2.35 26.70 -0.28
CA LYS A 616 3.33 27.66 0.23
C LYS A 616 3.49 28.88 -0.67
N VAL A 617 3.46 28.70 -2.00
CA VAL A 617 3.56 29.81 -2.96
C VAL A 617 2.35 30.74 -2.83
N ALA A 618 1.13 30.19 -2.86
CA ALA A 618 -0.09 30.98 -2.74
C ALA A 618 -0.20 31.72 -1.40
N ALA A 619 0.14 31.05 -0.29
CA ALA A 619 0.19 31.69 1.03
C ALA A 619 1.20 32.84 1.07
N LYS A 620 2.43 32.60 0.58
CA LYS A 620 3.51 33.60 0.60
C LYS A 620 3.22 34.78 -0.30
N ASP A 621 2.62 34.58 -1.46
CA ASP A 621 2.20 35.67 -2.34
C ASP A 621 1.16 36.55 -1.65
N ARG A 622 0.20 35.95 -0.94
CA ARG A 622 -0.80 36.69 -0.17
C ARG A 622 -0.17 37.47 0.98
N PHE A 623 0.81 36.90 1.68
CA PHE A 623 1.56 37.58 2.73
C PHE A 623 2.37 38.76 2.18
N ARG A 624 3.11 38.55 1.08
CA ARG A 624 3.93 39.57 0.42
C ARG A 624 3.09 40.76 -0.05
N GLN A 625 1.91 40.49 -0.64
CA GLN A 625 0.98 41.54 -1.08
C GLN A 625 0.43 42.40 0.08
N ASN A 626 0.47 41.89 1.31
CA ASN A 626 0.03 42.60 2.51
C ASN A 626 1.20 43.13 3.36
N GLY A 627 2.42 43.15 2.80
CA GLY A 627 3.60 43.68 3.48
C GLY A 627 4.16 42.79 4.59
N ILE A 628 3.74 41.53 4.67
CA ILE A 628 4.32 40.54 5.59
C ILE A 628 5.59 39.98 4.94
N PRO A 629 6.76 40.06 5.60
CA PRO A 629 7.98 39.54 5.02
C PRO A 629 7.97 38.01 4.97
N VAL A 630 8.32 37.47 3.80
CA VAL A 630 8.49 36.04 3.53
C VAL A 630 9.89 35.82 2.94
N ILE A 631 10.38 34.58 3.01
CA ILE A 631 11.66 34.26 2.37
C ILE A 631 11.56 34.48 0.85
N PRO A 632 12.53 35.16 0.22
CA PRO A 632 12.62 35.26 -1.23
C PRO A 632 12.88 33.89 -1.87
N GLY A 633 12.13 33.56 -2.92
CA GLY A 633 12.29 32.33 -3.66
C GLY A 633 11.65 32.38 -5.04
N GLU A 634 11.99 31.40 -5.86
CA GLU A 634 11.42 31.17 -7.19
C GLU A 634 10.77 29.79 -7.26
N THR A 635 9.86 29.62 -8.22
CA THR A 635 9.14 28.36 -8.43
C THR A 635 9.58 27.71 -9.73
N VAL A 636 9.67 26.38 -9.73
CA VAL A 636 9.89 25.58 -10.93
C VAL A 636 8.72 24.63 -11.09
N SER A 637 8.05 24.72 -12.24
CA SER A 637 7.04 23.74 -12.65
C SER A 637 7.70 22.50 -13.24
N ARG A 638 7.15 21.32 -12.96
CA ARG A 638 7.58 20.05 -13.56
C ARG A 638 7.56 20.10 -15.09
N PHE A 639 6.64 20.86 -15.67
CA PHE A 639 6.49 21.01 -17.11
C PHE A 639 7.53 21.94 -17.75
N GLU A 640 8.18 22.79 -16.95
CA GLU A 640 9.20 23.75 -17.39
C GLU A 640 10.62 23.31 -16.99
N PHE A 641 10.73 22.20 -16.25
CA PHE A 641 12.00 21.67 -15.78
C PHE A 641 12.79 21.03 -16.93
N THR A 642 13.99 21.56 -17.16
CA THR A 642 14.93 21.11 -18.21
C THR A 642 16.35 21.04 -17.63
N GLU A 643 17.30 20.44 -18.35
CA GLU A 643 18.72 20.38 -17.92
C GLU A 643 19.34 21.77 -17.65
N GLY A 644 18.79 22.84 -18.22
CA GLY A 644 19.26 24.21 -18.03
C GLY A 644 18.63 24.97 -16.86
N THR A 645 17.62 24.41 -16.19
CA THR A 645 16.81 25.14 -15.19
C THR A 645 17.64 25.64 -14.01
N ALA A 646 18.53 24.82 -13.44
CA ALA A 646 19.39 25.26 -12.34
C ALA A 646 20.33 26.41 -12.77
N ALA A 647 20.92 26.32 -13.96
CA ALA A 647 21.80 27.38 -14.48
C ALA A 647 21.05 28.70 -14.65
N GLU A 648 19.80 28.65 -15.10
CA GLU A 648 18.95 29.84 -15.23
C GLU A 648 18.62 30.46 -13.85
N LEU A 649 18.20 29.65 -12.88
CA LEU A 649 17.90 30.12 -11.53
C LEU A 649 19.12 30.74 -10.84
N LEU A 650 20.31 30.19 -11.06
CA LEU A 650 21.57 30.70 -10.51
C LEU A 650 21.99 32.06 -11.10
N THR A 651 21.32 32.55 -12.16
CA THR A 651 21.50 33.95 -12.61
C THR A 651 20.80 34.96 -11.68
N ARG A 652 19.83 34.50 -10.87
CA ARG A 652 18.97 35.33 -10.01
C ARG A 652 19.12 35.01 -8.52
N LEU A 653 19.48 33.77 -8.19
CA LEU A 653 19.62 33.27 -6.82
C LEU A 653 21.07 32.86 -6.52
N SER A 654 21.45 32.90 -5.23
CA SER A 654 22.79 32.52 -4.77
C SER A 654 22.71 31.51 -3.62
N CYS A 655 23.57 30.50 -3.66
CA CYS A 655 23.65 29.49 -2.61
C CYS A 655 24.15 30.07 -1.27
N PRO A 656 23.72 29.52 -0.12
CA PRO A 656 22.86 28.33 0.02
C PRO A 656 21.37 28.58 -0.29
N LEU A 657 20.72 27.57 -0.88
CA LEU A 657 19.30 27.57 -1.24
C LEU A 657 18.56 26.44 -0.52
N PHE A 658 17.28 26.63 -0.22
CA PHE A 658 16.41 25.60 0.35
C PHE A 658 15.33 25.24 -0.67
N VAL A 659 15.41 24.03 -1.22
CA VAL A 659 14.47 23.53 -2.24
C VAL A 659 13.45 22.64 -1.56
N LYS A 660 12.16 22.82 -1.84
CA LYS A 660 11.09 21.99 -1.25
C LYS A 660 9.85 21.90 -2.15
N PRO A 661 8.97 20.90 -1.97
CA PRO A 661 7.71 20.83 -2.69
C PRO A 661 6.73 21.92 -2.19
N ASN A 662 5.86 22.37 -3.08
CA ASN A 662 4.97 23.50 -2.82
C ASN A 662 3.84 23.17 -1.81
N ALA A 663 3.22 22.00 -1.93
CA ALA A 663 1.97 21.60 -1.29
C ALA A 663 2.07 20.29 -0.50
N GLU A 664 3.27 19.93 -0.03
CA GLU A 664 3.52 18.79 0.88
C GLU A 664 3.93 19.26 2.28
N GLY A 665 3.87 18.37 3.27
CA GLY A 665 4.30 18.64 4.65
C GLY A 665 5.79 19.05 4.74
N SER A 666 6.17 19.73 5.82
CA SER A 666 7.38 20.57 5.95
C SER A 666 8.75 19.88 5.84
N THR A 667 8.83 18.62 5.42
CA THR A 667 10.11 17.88 5.36
C THR A 667 10.17 16.82 4.26
N PHE A 668 9.05 16.49 3.61
CA PHE A 668 9.07 15.60 2.44
C PHE A 668 9.62 16.34 1.22
N GLY A 669 10.59 15.73 0.52
CA GLY A 669 11.15 16.31 -0.71
C GLY A 669 11.99 17.57 -0.53
N ALA A 670 12.34 17.96 0.70
CA ALA A 670 13.10 19.19 0.98
C ALA A 670 14.61 18.95 1.06
N THR A 671 15.40 19.85 0.46
CA THR A 671 16.86 19.75 0.36
C THR A 671 17.52 21.12 0.60
N LEU A 672 18.50 21.18 1.49
CA LEU A 672 19.40 22.33 1.63
C LEU A 672 20.57 22.19 0.64
N VAL A 673 20.62 23.10 -0.33
CA VAL A 673 21.60 23.12 -1.43
C VAL A 673 22.72 24.10 -1.08
N HIS A 674 23.92 23.58 -0.83
CA HIS A 674 25.10 24.40 -0.51
C HIS A 674 25.90 24.83 -1.75
N SER A 675 25.81 24.10 -2.86
CA SER A 675 26.56 24.34 -4.09
C SER A 675 25.65 24.37 -5.31
N SER A 676 26.03 25.14 -6.33
CA SER A 676 25.30 25.23 -7.60
C SER A 676 25.16 23.89 -8.33
N GLU A 677 26.10 22.96 -8.10
CA GLU A 677 26.15 21.66 -8.78
C GLU A 677 25.00 20.73 -8.37
N THR A 678 24.49 20.88 -7.14
CA THR A 678 23.45 19.99 -6.58
C THR A 678 22.04 20.55 -6.70
N LEU A 679 21.88 21.79 -7.22
CA LEU A 679 20.58 22.45 -7.34
C LEU A 679 19.64 21.72 -8.30
N GLN A 680 20.15 21.25 -9.43
CA GLN A 680 19.36 20.56 -10.45
C GLN A 680 18.73 19.28 -9.89
N GLU A 681 19.52 18.49 -9.16
CA GLU A 681 19.08 17.25 -8.52
C GLU A 681 18.09 17.52 -7.40
N ALA A 682 18.31 18.56 -6.59
CA ALA A 682 17.39 18.96 -5.54
C ALA A 682 16.02 19.40 -6.08
N ILE A 683 15.98 20.12 -7.20
CA ILE A 683 14.72 20.50 -7.87
C ILE A 683 14.03 19.25 -8.40
N ALA A 684 14.74 18.36 -9.09
CA ALA A 684 14.18 17.09 -9.57
C ALA A 684 13.62 16.25 -8.41
N PHE A 685 14.31 16.21 -7.28
CA PHE A 685 13.87 15.49 -6.09
C PHE A 685 12.57 16.07 -5.51
N ALA A 686 12.48 17.38 -5.34
CA ALA A 686 11.24 18.03 -4.88
C ALA A 686 10.08 17.80 -5.86
N LEU A 687 10.37 17.82 -7.16
CA LEU A 687 9.39 17.56 -8.22
C LEU A 687 8.89 16.11 -8.28
N ASN A 688 9.49 15.17 -7.54
CA ASN A 688 8.91 13.83 -7.40
C ASN A 688 7.69 13.81 -6.47
N TYR A 689 7.59 14.79 -5.57
CA TYR A 689 6.52 14.88 -4.57
C TYR A 689 5.44 15.89 -4.95
N ASP A 690 5.76 16.88 -5.78
CA ASP A 690 4.81 17.90 -6.23
C ASP A 690 5.08 18.28 -7.70
N GLU A 691 4.08 18.85 -8.37
CA GLU A 691 4.24 19.44 -9.70
C GLU A 691 5.03 20.75 -9.65
N THR A 692 5.11 21.40 -8.48
CA THR A 692 5.86 22.65 -8.29
C THR A 692 6.91 22.50 -7.19
N ALA A 693 8.17 22.81 -7.52
CA ALA A 693 9.24 22.98 -6.55
C ALA A 693 9.43 24.47 -6.23
N LEU A 694 9.59 24.77 -4.94
CA LEU A 694 9.89 26.10 -4.42
C LEU A 694 11.37 26.16 -4.01
N VAL A 695 12.12 27.07 -4.62
CA VAL A 695 13.56 27.27 -4.40
C VAL A 695 13.76 28.59 -3.65
N GLU A 696 14.07 28.51 -2.37
CA GLU A 696 14.16 29.67 -1.48
C GLU A 696 15.60 30.01 -1.09
N THR A 697 15.86 31.28 -0.80
CA THR A 697 17.13 31.68 -0.20
C THR A 697 17.23 31.12 1.21
N TYR A 698 18.31 30.42 1.54
CA TYR A 698 18.50 29.95 2.91
C TYR A 698 18.88 31.13 3.83
N ILE A 699 18.05 31.40 4.84
CA ILE A 699 18.32 32.39 5.88
C ILE A 699 18.79 31.65 7.11
N LYS A 700 19.99 31.96 7.60
CA LYS A 700 20.46 31.49 8.91
C LYS A 700 19.92 32.42 9.99
N GLY A 701 19.10 31.90 10.90
CA GLY A 701 18.46 32.68 11.96
C GLY A 701 17.85 31.78 13.05
N MET A 702 17.22 32.39 14.05
CA MET A 702 16.50 31.70 15.11
C MET A 702 15.14 31.22 14.60
N GLU A 703 14.90 29.91 14.61
CA GLU A 703 13.57 29.35 14.30
C GLU A 703 12.62 29.58 15.49
N ILE A 704 11.48 30.21 15.21
CA ILE A 704 10.41 30.43 16.18
C ILE A 704 9.07 29.99 15.62
N THR A 705 8.14 29.63 16.50
CA THR A 705 6.76 29.37 16.12
C THR A 705 5.79 30.13 17.01
N CYS A 706 4.65 30.52 16.43
CA CYS A 706 3.57 31.20 17.12
C CYS A 706 2.24 30.49 16.86
N GLY A 707 1.65 29.97 17.93
CA GLY A 707 0.26 29.50 17.90
C GLY A 707 -0.72 30.67 17.94
N VAL A 708 -1.80 30.58 17.18
CA VAL A 708 -2.93 31.52 17.22
C VAL A 708 -4.18 30.73 17.56
N LEU A 709 -4.98 31.23 18.49
CA LEU A 709 -6.29 30.68 18.85
C LEU A 709 -7.37 31.74 18.65
N GLU A 710 -8.60 31.32 18.38
CA GLU A 710 -9.77 32.20 18.48
C GLU A 710 -10.37 32.17 19.89
N ASP A 711 -10.69 33.35 20.41
CA ASP A 711 -11.44 33.48 21.65
C ASP A 711 -12.87 32.91 21.48
N PRO A 712 -13.29 31.92 22.30
CA PRO A 712 -14.59 31.26 22.13
C PRO A 712 -15.81 32.19 22.29
N GLU A 713 -15.68 33.30 23.02
CA GLU A 713 -16.77 34.25 23.26
C GLU A 713 -16.86 35.30 22.15
N THR A 714 -15.72 35.82 21.70
CA THR A 714 -15.65 36.98 20.80
C THR A 714 -15.29 36.63 19.36
N GLY A 715 -14.69 35.47 19.13
CA GLY A 715 -14.19 35.06 17.82
C GLY A 715 -13.00 35.83 17.30
N LYS A 716 -12.33 36.58 18.17
CA LYS A 716 -11.13 37.32 17.79
C LYS A 716 -9.91 36.40 17.91
N PRO A 717 -9.03 36.35 16.89
CA PRO A 717 -7.78 35.62 16.99
C PRO A 717 -6.83 36.33 17.96
N PHE A 718 -6.12 35.57 18.78
CA PHE A 718 -5.05 36.04 19.65
C PHE A 718 -3.85 35.10 19.58
N ALA A 719 -2.65 35.66 19.71
CA ALA A 719 -1.41 34.91 19.68
C ALA A 719 -1.06 34.33 21.06
N LEU A 720 -0.55 33.10 21.06
CA LEU A 720 0.09 32.46 22.19
C LEU A 720 1.56 32.93 22.33
N PRO A 721 2.24 32.65 23.46
CA PRO A 721 3.67 32.92 23.58
C PRO A 721 4.47 32.24 22.48
N LEU A 722 5.53 32.91 22.04
CA LEU A 722 6.45 32.35 21.05
C LEU A 722 7.25 31.20 21.66
N ILE A 723 7.45 30.16 20.87
CA ILE A 723 8.38 29.07 21.16
C ILE A 723 9.60 29.26 20.27
N GLU A 724 10.79 29.28 20.87
CA GLU A 724 12.05 29.15 20.16
C GLU A 724 12.40 27.67 20.02
N ILE A 725 12.73 27.25 18.79
CA ILE A 725 13.08 25.86 18.46
C ILE A 725 14.59 25.81 18.29
N VAL A 726 15.28 25.18 19.25
CA VAL A 726 16.74 25.03 19.24
C VAL A 726 17.09 23.61 18.82
N PRO A 727 17.70 23.39 17.63
CA PRO A 727 18.13 22.06 17.21
C PRO A 727 19.23 21.50 18.14
N LYS A 728 19.20 20.22 18.49
CA LYS A 728 20.25 19.59 19.32
C LYS A 728 21.44 19.04 18.51
N ALA A 729 21.34 18.95 17.19
CA ALA A 729 22.42 18.53 16.29
C ALA A 729 22.85 19.68 15.35
N GLU A 730 24.14 19.74 14.99
CA GLU A 730 24.69 20.74 14.05
C GLU A 730 24.36 20.47 12.57
N VAL A 731 23.81 19.29 12.24
CA VAL A 731 23.53 18.85 10.87
C VAL A 731 22.02 18.72 10.66
N TYR A 732 21.50 19.42 9.65
CA TYR A 732 20.09 19.43 9.27
C TYR A 732 19.69 18.11 8.60
N ASP A 733 19.08 17.19 9.35
CA ASP A 733 18.35 16.05 8.80
C ASP A 733 16.89 15.99 9.29
N TYR A 734 16.08 15.25 8.55
CA TYR A 734 14.64 15.09 8.71
C TYR A 734 14.25 14.55 10.10
N GLU A 735 15.05 13.64 10.67
CA GLU A 735 14.75 12.96 11.93
C GLU A 735 14.96 13.88 13.15
N SER A 736 15.88 14.84 13.04
CA SER A 736 16.16 15.81 14.10
C SER A 736 14.98 16.72 14.47
N LYS A 737 14.03 16.95 13.55
CA LYS A 737 12.96 17.96 13.75
C LYS A 737 11.73 17.43 14.49
N TYR A 738 11.48 16.10 14.47
CA TYR A 738 10.26 15.49 15.02
C TYR A 738 10.48 14.26 15.91
N ALA A 739 11.72 13.78 16.07
CA ALA A 739 12.01 12.80 17.11
C ALA A 739 11.73 13.39 18.50
N PRO A 740 11.06 12.65 19.42
CA PRO A 740 10.90 13.08 20.81
C PRO A 740 12.26 13.44 21.43
N GLY A 741 12.52 14.74 21.62
CA GLY A 741 13.76 15.25 22.17
C GLY A 741 14.83 15.70 21.16
N GLY A 742 14.54 15.78 19.86
CA GLY A 742 15.46 16.24 18.79
C GLY A 742 15.72 17.76 18.75
N SER A 743 14.85 18.55 19.36
CA SER A 743 15.05 19.99 19.61
C SER A 743 14.70 20.34 21.05
N GLU A 744 15.25 21.46 21.54
CA GLU A 744 14.89 22.08 22.81
C GLU A 744 13.92 23.23 22.53
N HIS A 745 12.77 23.22 23.21
CA HIS A 745 11.74 24.26 23.10
C HIS A 745 11.86 25.25 24.24
N ILE A 746 12.08 26.53 23.93
CA ILE A 746 12.21 27.59 24.94
C ILE A 746 10.98 28.50 24.87
N ILE A 747 10.25 28.56 25.98
CA ILE A 747 8.98 29.31 26.10
C ILE A 747 9.04 30.23 27.33
N PRO A 748 8.87 31.56 27.17
CA PRO A 748 8.82 32.27 25.90
C PRO A 748 10.20 32.31 25.20
N ALA A 749 10.20 32.42 23.87
CA ALA A 749 11.39 32.59 23.05
C ALA A 749 12.31 33.72 23.56
N ARG A 750 13.64 33.57 23.43
CA ARG A 750 14.64 34.52 23.93
C ARG A 750 14.80 35.74 23.02
N LEU A 751 13.72 36.49 22.86
CA LEU A 751 13.64 37.67 21.98
C LEU A 751 13.32 38.94 22.79
N SER A 752 13.62 40.10 22.19
CA SER A 752 13.19 41.38 22.77
C SER A 752 11.67 41.52 22.70
N GLN A 753 11.08 42.22 23.67
CA GLN A 753 9.63 42.44 23.71
C GLN A 753 9.07 43.00 22.39
N LYS A 754 9.80 43.92 21.76
CA LYS A 754 9.42 44.52 20.47
C LYS A 754 9.31 43.46 19.36
N VAL A 755 10.29 42.57 19.24
CA VAL A 755 10.30 41.51 18.23
C VAL A 755 9.22 40.47 18.54
N THR A 756 9.02 40.15 19.82
CA THR A 756 7.95 39.24 20.27
C THR A 756 6.57 39.75 19.87
N GLU A 757 6.25 41.01 20.20
CA GLU A 757 4.97 41.64 19.85
C GLU A 757 4.77 41.70 18.33
N GLN A 758 5.84 41.97 17.57
CA GLN A 758 5.79 42.00 16.11
C GLN A 758 5.52 40.61 15.51
N ALA A 759 6.20 39.56 15.98
CA ALA A 759 5.99 38.19 15.50
C ALA A 759 4.58 37.67 15.83
N GLN A 760 4.10 37.94 17.04
CA GLN A 760 2.72 37.61 17.45
C GLN A 760 1.68 38.31 16.58
N ARG A 761 1.89 39.61 16.28
CA ARG A 761 1.04 40.36 15.37
C ARG A 761 1.05 39.77 13.96
N ILE A 762 2.22 39.45 13.42
CA ILE A 762 2.37 38.82 12.10
C ILE A 762 1.63 37.47 12.05
N ALA A 763 1.75 36.63 13.08
CA ALA A 763 1.04 35.35 13.13
C ALA A 763 -0.49 35.52 13.09
N VAL A 764 -1.03 36.50 13.83
CA VAL A 764 -2.47 36.84 13.78
C VAL A 764 -2.88 37.39 12.41
N GLU A 765 -2.04 38.21 11.78
CA GLU A 765 -2.27 38.71 10.43
C GLU A 765 -2.25 37.55 9.40
N CYS A 766 -1.31 36.62 9.49
CA CYS A 766 -1.26 35.41 8.66
C CYS A 766 -2.52 34.55 8.80
N HIS A 767 -2.93 34.26 10.05
CA HIS A 767 -4.17 33.55 10.36
C HIS A 767 -5.39 34.22 9.71
N THR A 768 -5.51 35.53 9.87
CA THR A 768 -6.63 36.32 9.32
C THR A 768 -6.61 36.36 7.80
N LEU A 769 -5.44 36.58 7.20
CA LEU A 769 -5.29 36.68 5.75
C LEU A 769 -5.62 35.36 5.06
N LEU A 770 -5.18 34.23 5.60
CA LEU A 770 -5.53 32.92 5.04
C LEU A 770 -7.00 32.53 5.27
N GLY A 771 -7.71 33.23 6.16
CA GLY A 771 -9.08 32.90 6.54
C GLY A 771 -9.16 31.67 7.46
N CYS A 772 -8.09 31.44 8.23
CA CYS A 772 -8.04 30.39 9.24
C CYS A 772 -9.12 30.62 10.31
N ARG A 773 -9.47 29.54 11.01
CA ARG A 773 -10.45 29.55 12.11
C ARG A 773 -10.01 28.60 13.22
N ASP A 774 -10.45 28.88 14.44
CA ASP A 774 -10.13 28.18 15.71
C ASP A 774 -8.67 28.22 16.13
N LEU A 775 -7.79 27.73 15.25
CA LEU A 775 -6.37 27.58 15.50
C LEU A 775 -5.55 27.70 14.22
N SER A 776 -4.32 28.15 14.38
CA SER A 776 -3.25 27.94 13.41
C SER A 776 -1.89 27.99 14.12
N ARG A 777 -0.85 27.56 13.42
CA ARG A 777 0.54 27.74 13.85
C ARG A 777 1.34 28.38 12.73
N THR A 778 1.97 29.51 12.98
CA THR A 778 2.85 30.18 12.01
C THR A 778 4.30 29.99 12.42
N ASP A 779 5.09 29.45 11.49
CA ASP A 779 6.52 29.21 11.68
C ASP A 779 7.30 30.37 11.04
N LEU A 780 8.26 30.95 11.78
CA LEU A 780 9.05 32.09 11.36
C LEU A 780 10.54 31.88 11.63
N ILE A 781 11.37 32.64 10.93
CA ILE A 781 12.79 32.75 11.24
C ILE A 781 13.14 34.20 11.59
N VAL A 782 13.96 34.38 12.62
CA VAL A 782 14.44 35.69 13.07
C VAL A 782 15.91 35.85 12.73
N ARG A 783 16.27 36.91 12.01
CA ARG A 783 17.66 37.28 11.74
C ARG A 783 17.85 38.77 12.01
N GLU A 784 18.72 39.12 12.96
CA GLU A 784 19.05 40.53 13.27
C GLU A 784 17.79 41.38 13.52
N ASP A 785 16.82 40.84 14.29
CA ASP A 785 15.48 41.40 14.56
C ASP A 785 14.51 41.48 13.37
N GLU A 786 14.90 41.04 12.17
CA GLU A 786 13.99 40.87 11.03
C GLU A 786 13.28 39.51 11.09
N LEU A 787 11.99 39.50 10.75
CA LEU A 787 11.11 38.33 10.81
C LEU A 787 10.72 37.90 9.41
N PHE A 788 10.88 36.62 9.09
CA PHE A 788 10.44 36.04 7.82
C PHE A 788 9.50 34.87 8.09
N VAL A 789 8.29 34.93 7.52
CA VAL A 789 7.31 33.84 7.61
C VAL A 789 7.74 32.69 6.70
N LEU A 790 7.79 31.49 7.27
CA LEU A 790 8.09 30.24 6.57
C LEU A 790 6.82 29.62 6.02
N GLU A 791 5.84 29.40 6.87
CA GLU A 791 4.54 28.79 6.56
C GLU A 791 3.53 29.00 7.70
N THR A 792 2.26 28.68 7.44
CA THR A 792 1.20 28.66 8.44
C THR A 792 0.40 27.37 8.31
N ASN A 793 0.29 26.62 9.40
CA ASN A 793 -0.37 25.32 9.47
C ASN A 793 -1.77 25.48 10.09
N THR A 794 -2.77 24.88 9.45
CA THR A 794 -4.18 24.99 9.88
C THR A 794 -4.63 23.87 10.83
N LEU A 795 -3.87 22.78 10.88
CA LEU A 795 -4.08 21.64 11.80
C LEU A 795 -2.73 21.25 12.46
N PRO A 796 -2.17 22.10 13.33
CA PRO A 796 -0.92 21.77 13.99
C PRO A 796 -1.05 20.52 14.88
N GLY A 797 0.08 19.82 15.08
CA GLY A 797 0.17 18.64 15.94
C GLY A 797 -0.54 18.81 17.29
N MET A 798 -1.30 17.78 17.68
CA MET A 798 -2.21 17.82 18.82
C MET A 798 -1.89 16.73 19.85
N THR A 799 -0.69 16.79 20.42
CA THR A 799 -0.27 15.99 21.58
C THR A 799 0.13 16.91 22.74
N PRO A 800 0.17 16.45 24.00
CA PRO A 800 0.57 17.28 25.15
C PRO A 800 1.99 17.89 25.04
N THR A 801 2.84 17.34 24.18
CA THR A 801 4.22 17.80 23.90
C THR A 801 4.35 18.47 22.53
N SER A 802 3.23 18.70 21.82
CA SER A 802 3.23 19.44 20.57
C SER A 802 3.35 20.94 20.82
N LEU A 803 3.93 21.67 19.87
CA LEU A 803 4.24 23.10 19.98
C LEU A 803 3.02 23.97 20.38
N LEU A 804 1.84 23.73 19.79
CA LEU A 804 0.65 24.51 20.11
C LEU A 804 0.15 24.24 21.55
N PRO A 805 -0.05 22.99 21.99
CA PRO A 805 -0.34 22.67 23.39
C PRO A 805 0.70 23.18 24.40
N GLU A 806 2.00 23.14 24.08
CA GLU A 806 3.03 23.69 24.95
C GLU A 806 2.93 25.21 25.11
N ALA A 807 2.67 25.94 24.02
CA ALA A 807 2.44 27.39 24.05
C ALA A 807 1.18 27.73 24.87
N ALA A 808 0.11 26.95 24.73
CA ALA A 808 -1.13 27.14 25.50
C ALA A 808 -0.93 26.86 27.00
N LYS A 809 -0.15 25.82 27.33
CA LYS A 809 0.23 25.50 28.71
C LYS A 809 1.01 26.62 29.39
N ALA A 810 1.88 27.31 28.65
CA ALA A 810 2.65 28.44 29.18
C ALA A 810 1.76 29.63 29.62
N VAL A 811 0.53 29.74 29.11
CA VAL A 811 -0.47 30.74 29.53
C VAL A 811 -1.59 30.16 30.39
N GLY A 812 -1.43 28.93 30.88
CA GLY A 812 -2.30 28.34 31.90
C GLY A 812 -3.42 27.44 31.39
N TYR A 813 -3.48 27.11 30.09
CA TYR A 813 -4.41 26.09 29.59
C TYR A 813 -3.83 24.69 29.84
N SER A 814 -4.56 23.83 30.54
CA SER A 814 -4.26 22.39 30.44
C SER A 814 -4.58 21.89 29.02
N PHE A 815 -4.10 20.69 28.68
CA PHE A 815 -4.42 20.12 27.38
C PHE A 815 -5.93 19.92 27.19
N SER A 816 -6.65 19.56 28.26
CA SER A 816 -8.13 19.50 28.24
C SER A 816 -8.76 20.87 28.07
N ASP A 817 -8.23 21.93 28.72
CA ASP A 817 -8.79 23.29 28.58
C ASP A 817 -8.59 23.84 27.17
N LEU A 818 -7.48 23.50 26.52
CA LEU A 818 -7.23 23.84 25.12
C LEU A 818 -8.26 23.16 24.21
N LEU A 819 -8.50 21.85 24.37
CA LEU A 819 -9.50 21.13 23.58
C LEU A 819 -10.91 21.70 23.80
N ASP A 820 -11.25 22.04 25.05
CA ASP A 820 -12.50 22.73 25.38
C ASP A 820 -12.61 24.09 24.66
N CYS A 821 -11.55 24.90 24.68
CA CYS A 821 -11.50 26.19 23.99
C CYS A 821 -11.79 26.03 22.49
N LEU A 822 -11.15 25.05 21.85
CA LEU A 822 -11.31 24.78 20.42
C LEU A 822 -12.73 24.30 20.07
N ILE A 823 -13.29 23.38 20.87
CA ILE A 823 -14.66 22.89 20.72
C ILE A 823 -15.66 24.05 20.83
N GLN A 824 -15.53 24.88 21.86
CA GLN A 824 -16.44 26.01 22.08
C GLN A 824 -16.34 27.06 20.96
N SER A 825 -15.13 27.34 20.48
CA SER A 825 -14.92 28.23 19.34
C SER A 825 -15.61 27.71 18.07
N ALA A 826 -15.54 26.41 17.79
CA ALA A 826 -16.22 25.80 16.66
C ALA A 826 -17.76 25.85 16.79
N LEU A 827 -18.30 25.55 17.98
CA LEU A 827 -19.74 25.60 18.26
C LEU A 827 -20.33 27.01 18.19
N ARG A 828 -19.54 28.06 18.50
CA ARG A 828 -19.97 29.45 18.29
C ARG A 828 -20.39 29.67 16.84
N ARG A 829 -19.65 29.11 15.88
CA ARG A 829 -19.91 29.29 14.44
C ARG A 829 -21.15 28.55 13.97
N THR A 830 -21.40 27.34 14.47
CA THR A 830 -22.59 26.56 14.10
C THR A 830 -23.87 27.25 14.58
N SER A 831 -23.82 27.84 15.77
CA SER A 831 -24.91 28.63 16.35
C SER A 831 -25.25 29.89 15.53
N ILE A 832 -24.27 30.48 14.84
CA ILE A 832 -24.45 31.63 13.95
C ILE A 832 -25.08 31.22 12.61
N ASN A 833 -24.79 30.01 12.13
CA ASN A 833 -25.32 29.47 10.86
C ASN A 833 -26.69 28.77 10.98
N ALA A 834 -27.21 28.54 12.18
CA ALA A 834 -28.54 27.95 12.42
C ALA A 834 -29.72 28.87 12.01
N ASN A 835 -29.44 30.04 11.42
CA ASN A 835 -30.44 30.94 10.84
C ASN A 835 -30.08 31.27 9.37
N PRO A 836 -30.27 30.34 8.42
CA PRO A 836 -30.37 30.72 7.02
C PRO A 836 -31.75 31.37 6.84
N LYS A 837 -31.77 32.69 6.66
CA LYS A 837 -32.93 33.40 6.10
C LYS A 837 -33.22 32.95 4.67
#